data_AF-A0A0C3CKN6-F1
#
_entry.id   AF-A0A0C3CKN6-F1
#
_cell.length_a   1.000
_cell.length_b   1.000
_cell.length_c   1.000
_cell.angle_alpha   90.00
_cell.angle_beta   90.00
_cell.angle_gamma   90.00
#
_symmetry.space_group_name_H-M   'P 1'
#
loop_
_entity.id
_entity.type
_entity.pdbx_description
1 polymer ?
#
loop_
_entity_poly.entity_id
_entity_poly.type
_entity_poly.pdbx_seq_one_letter_code
_entity_poly.pdbx_strand_id
1 'polypeptide(L)'
;MPRGIPNAKRDETGMRYTTFNVPLGFNPKHASSTYLKSDAQTLWSRNAVRKGKAPAAEDLPQEQRRGSQVIVIHPGSGYIRIGRASDVNPITVPCVVARKSNTPIKPTKRVRLVSYPRNQTKEHLAMDEDTGKEATPDPFDTKLSSITVSLRDRMRFYKLRVTPNATKIASTFNEQFKPEKIAEHNDYQTEWIDGSCPDDVLIGEKALRLVDPVTSNYLVKWPIYGSNFNTRDYSSIQMLLSDLEALISGTLLEKFNIQPSEFKNFSVVLVIPDFYDRGYVRELSNLLLTSMGFKQLCAQQESLAATYGAGISNACVVDIGAVKTSIACVDEGLVLPETRMTLNMGGDDITEFLYVLLTCIKFPYRDIDLNHSYDWNVLEDLKSRLCTLADTDVALNLYDFIVRRPNMLTEKYGLRAYDEIILAPMCLFEPRVIEFDKKRENFHPLFQNVTEEIIAQGDYVTHAMVISTQHLMPAVQPSPPVPSVAHPQSVSVNGVSGLFIPSLYFQSYYFPSAELSSSKADADTQAMDVDVKNPDPSRSEPVSEPPIEIIDVADENNASSQPQQPSLTPPQSGPPVANFPGGFPIDICFEASKLPMDVAIFNSARAAGGDEKIRKYLQAVLVIGGTALIPGMAHALESRLQAIATPLVPNMEKVQIIPPPKEVDPRVLAWKGAAVLGKMDSVAELWVSPSDWDMFGMRALKERCFYL
;
A
#
# COMPACT_ATOMS: atom_id res chain seq x y z
N MET A 1 -5.93 59.63 44.80
CA MET A 1 -5.12 60.39 43.80
C MET A 1 -3.66 60.29 44.23
N PRO A 2 -2.69 60.08 43.32
CA PRO A 2 -2.39 61.07 42.26
C PRO A 2 -2.23 60.53 40.81
N ARG A 3 -2.70 61.36 39.87
CA ARG A 3 -2.20 61.65 38.50
C ARG A 3 -1.47 60.55 37.70
N GLY A 4 -2.09 60.17 36.57
CA GLY A 4 -1.47 60.49 35.26
C GLY A 4 -0.99 59.35 34.37
N ILE A 5 -1.91 58.54 33.82
CA ILE A 5 -1.63 57.72 32.62
C ILE A 5 -1.98 58.57 31.36
N PRO A 6 -1.07 58.76 30.39
CA PRO A 6 -1.38 59.41 29.12
C PRO A 6 -2.27 58.53 28.24
N ASN A 7 -3.17 59.14 27.45
CA ASN A 7 -4.10 58.41 26.57
C ASN A 7 -3.38 57.50 25.56
N ALA A 8 -3.47 56.19 25.74
CA ALA A 8 -3.36 55.25 24.64
C ALA A 8 -4.56 55.49 23.69
N LYS A 9 -4.31 55.48 22.37
CA LYS A 9 -5.40 55.56 21.38
C LYS A 9 -6.29 54.31 21.49
N ARG A 10 -7.56 54.43 21.10
CA ARG A 10 -8.42 53.27 20.88
C ARG A 10 -7.75 52.35 19.86
N ASP A 11 -7.56 51.10 20.24
CA ASP A 11 -7.24 50.02 19.33
C ASP A 11 -8.56 49.35 18.90
N GLU A 12 -8.68 49.06 17.61
CA GLU A 12 -9.88 48.49 16.95
C GLU A 12 -9.69 47.01 16.58
N THR A 13 -8.67 46.36 17.15
CA THR A 13 -8.45 44.91 17.00
C THR A 13 -9.42 44.08 17.84
N GLY A 14 -9.93 43.00 17.25
CA GLY A 14 -11.08 42.20 17.77
C GLY A 14 -10.83 41.34 19.01
N MET A 15 -9.68 41.44 19.67
CA MET A 15 -9.25 40.50 20.74
C MET A 15 -9.90 40.72 22.11
N ARG A 16 -10.85 41.66 22.24
CA ARG A 16 -11.47 42.09 23.52
C ARG A 16 -12.21 41.01 24.32
N TYR A 17 -12.47 39.86 23.73
CA TYR A 17 -13.19 38.74 24.36
C TYR A 17 -12.27 37.55 24.69
N THR A 18 -10.94 37.73 24.64
CA THR A 18 -9.96 36.68 24.95
C THR A 18 -9.23 36.97 26.26
N THR A 19 -8.83 35.92 26.98
CA THR A 19 -8.01 35.98 28.21
C THR A 19 -6.50 36.01 27.92
N PHE A 20 -6.09 36.08 26.65
CA PHE A 20 -4.69 36.10 26.27
C PHE A 20 -4.03 37.46 26.57
N ASN A 21 -2.88 37.40 27.24
CA ASN A 21 -2.12 38.60 27.58
C ASN A 21 -1.34 39.11 26.36
N VAL A 22 -1.82 40.20 25.75
CA VAL A 22 -1.22 40.77 24.52
C VAL A 22 0.19 41.30 24.81
N PRO A 23 1.23 40.87 24.06
CA PRO A 23 2.58 41.41 24.21
C PRO A 23 2.60 42.92 23.93
N LEU A 24 3.14 43.71 24.87
CA LEU A 24 3.30 45.15 24.67
C LEU A 24 4.33 45.43 23.57
N GLY A 25 3.99 46.35 22.67
CA GLY A 25 4.87 46.78 21.57
C GLY A 25 6.23 47.28 22.06
N PHE A 26 7.28 46.94 21.33
CA PHE A 26 8.68 47.19 21.71
C PHE A 26 8.95 48.69 21.91
N ASN A 27 9.24 49.10 23.14
CA ASN A 27 9.40 50.51 23.52
C ASN A 27 10.75 51.08 23.04
N PRO A 28 10.78 52.02 22.07
CA PRO A 28 12.04 52.53 21.50
C PRO A 28 12.94 53.25 22.51
N LYS A 29 12.40 53.75 23.64
CA LYS A 29 13.17 54.49 24.65
C LYS A 29 14.19 53.64 25.43
N HIS A 30 14.18 52.32 25.28
CA HIS A 30 15.21 51.44 25.87
C HIS A 30 16.36 51.11 24.91
N ALA A 31 16.31 51.53 23.64
CA ALA A 31 17.32 51.19 22.63
C ALA A 31 18.67 51.94 22.78
N SER A 32 18.78 52.93 23.68
CA SER A 32 19.92 53.86 23.74
C SER A 32 20.58 54.00 25.13
N SER A 33 20.23 53.17 26.12
CA SER A 33 20.85 53.23 27.46
C SER A 33 21.99 52.22 27.60
N THR A 34 23.23 52.70 27.60
CA THR A 34 24.45 51.90 27.84
C THR A 34 24.71 51.59 29.32
N TYR A 35 23.65 51.51 30.14
CA TYR A 35 23.71 51.25 31.58
C TYR A 35 23.43 49.77 31.95
N LEU A 36 24.05 48.85 31.21
CA LEU A 36 24.28 47.47 31.61
C LEU A 36 25.70 47.12 31.17
N LYS A 37 26.64 47.05 32.13
CA LYS A 37 28.07 46.79 31.84
C LYS A 37 28.54 45.39 32.21
N SER A 38 27.66 44.55 32.77
CA SER A 38 27.90 43.11 32.96
C SER A 38 26.59 42.35 33.19
N ASP A 39 26.54 41.08 32.75
CA ASP A 39 25.35 40.22 32.89
C ASP A 39 24.91 40.01 34.35
N ALA A 40 25.86 40.13 35.29
CA ALA A 40 25.62 40.07 36.74
C ALA A 40 24.63 41.14 37.25
N GLN A 41 24.39 42.21 36.49
CA GLN A 41 23.42 43.26 36.80
C GLN A 41 21.99 42.91 36.39
N THR A 42 21.78 41.87 35.57
CA THR A 42 20.45 41.45 35.12
C THR A 42 19.63 40.80 36.25
N LEU A 43 18.30 40.97 36.19
CA LEU A 43 17.37 40.28 37.09
C LEU A 43 17.48 38.75 36.97
N TRP A 44 17.71 38.23 35.76
CA TRP A 44 17.94 36.80 35.52
C TRP A 44 19.20 36.29 36.21
N SER A 45 20.35 36.97 36.08
CA SER A 45 21.59 36.56 36.76
C SER A 45 21.45 36.62 38.29
N ARG A 46 20.85 37.69 38.83
CA ARG A 46 20.54 37.78 40.27
C ARG A 46 19.62 36.68 40.76
N ASN A 47 18.65 36.24 39.96
CA ASN A 47 17.76 35.13 40.31
C ASN A 47 18.47 33.78 40.20
N ALA A 48 19.33 33.56 39.21
CA ALA A 48 20.16 32.36 39.08
C ALA A 48 21.11 32.20 40.28
N VAL A 49 21.85 33.26 40.66
CA VAL A 49 22.75 33.26 41.82
C VAL A 49 21.98 33.04 43.14
N ARG A 50 20.75 33.55 43.27
CA ARG A 50 19.87 33.23 44.41
C ARG A 50 19.42 31.78 44.43
N LYS A 51 19.20 31.14 43.28
CA LYS A 51 18.82 29.72 43.19
C LYS A 51 19.92 28.77 43.69
N GLY A 52 21.19 29.20 43.65
CA GLY A 52 22.34 28.45 44.16
C GLY A 52 22.57 28.49 45.68
N LYS A 53 21.64 29.04 46.48
CA LYS A 53 21.73 29.09 47.96
C LYS A 53 20.41 28.75 48.68
N ALA A 54 19.64 27.81 48.13
CA ALA A 54 18.62 27.09 48.90
C ALA A 54 19.27 25.90 49.64
N PRO A 55 18.79 25.50 50.83
CA PRO A 55 19.13 24.20 51.41
C PRO A 55 18.63 23.07 50.52
N ALA A 56 19.16 21.85 50.72
CA ALA A 56 18.77 20.68 49.93
C ALA A 56 17.25 20.47 49.96
N ALA A 57 16.61 20.56 48.80
CA ALA A 57 15.22 20.19 48.64
C ALA A 57 15.11 18.67 48.49
N GLU A 58 14.13 18.09 49.16
CA GLU A 58 13.74 16.69 49.01
C GLU A 58 13.26 16.42 47.57
N ASP A 59 13.30 15.16 47.13
CA ASP A 59 13.04 14.78 45.73
C ASP A 59 11.64 15.18 45.26
N LEU A 60 11.56 16.32 44.54
CA LEU A 60 10.43 16.62 43.67
C LEU A 60 10.40 15.56 42.56
N PRO A 61 9.25 14.92 42.28
CA PRO A 61 9.16 13.96 41.20
C PRO A 61 9.53 14.65 39.88
N GLN A 62 10.40 13.99 39.09
CA GLN A 62 10.75 14.47 37.76
C GLN A 62 9.48 14.72 36.95
N GLU A 63 9.39 15.86 36.25
CA GLU A 63 8.28 16.13 35.32
C GLU A 63 8.28 15.05 34.23
N GLN A 64 7.42 14.05 34.42
CA GLN A 64 7.43 12.83 33.61
C GLN A 64 7.01 13.19 32.19
N ARG A 65 7.96 13.10 31.25
CA ARG A 65 7.80 13.58 29.87
C ARG A 65 6.48 13.07 29.28
N ARG A 66 5.66 13.98 28.76
CA ARG A 66 4.35 13.70 28.17
C ARG A 66 4.46 12.61 27.09
N GLY A 67 3.73 11.50 27.28
CA GLY A 67 3.81 10.31 26.43
C GLY A 67 4.86 9.25 26.82
N SER A 68 5.57 9.38 27.95
CA SER A 68 6.55 8.36 28.39
C SER A 68 5.93 7.07 28.95
N GLN A 69 4.69 7.13 29.45
CA GLN A 69 3.85 5.98 29.86
C GLN A 69 2.90 5.51 28.74
N VAL A 70 3.23 5.85 27.48
CA VAL A 70 2.48 5.42 26.29
C VAL A 70 3.46 4.76 25.33
N ILE A 71 3.22 3.49 24.99
CA ILE A 71 3.95 2.77 23.95
C ILE A 71 3.17 2.93 22.65
N VAL A 72 3.87 3.15 21.54
CA VAL A 72 3.29 3.19 20.19
C VAL A 72 3.84 2.00 19.43
N ILE A 73 2.94 1.13 18.98
CA ILE A 73 3.24 -0.07 18.21
C ILE A 73 2.67 0.12 16.81
N HIS A 74 3.54 0.10 15.79
CA HIS A 74 3.15 0.09 14.39
C HIS A 74 3.68 -1.21 13.74
N PRO A 75 2.84 -2.26 13.63
CA PRO A 75 3.18 -3.51 12.96
C PRO A 75 3.25 -3.34 11.44
N GLY A 76 4.01 -4.20 10.76
CA GLY A 76 4.11 -4.20 9.30
C GLY A 76 4.91 -5.40 8.82
N SER A 77 4.65 -5.87 7.59
CA SER A 77 5.07 -7.20 7.13
C SER A 77 6.57 -7.46 7.22
N GLY A 78 7.41 -6.49 6.81
CA GLY A 78 8.87 -6.60 6.93
C GLY A 78 9.43 -6.10 8.27
N TYR A 79 8.78 -5.11 8.90
CA TYR A 79 9.30 -4.44 10.10
C TYR A 79 8.18 -3.96 11.03
N ILE A 80 8.30 -4.31 12.32
CA ILE A 80 7.53 -3.70 13.41
C ILE A 80 8.28 -2.50 13.97
N ARG A 81 7.57 -1.44 14.37
CA ARG A 81 8.14 -0.22 14.96
C ARG A 81 7.54 -0.03 16.35
N ILE A 82 8.40 0.04 17.37
CA ILE A 82 8.02 0.15 18.77
C ILE A 82 8.80 1.30 19.41
N GLY A 83 8.16 2.08 20.27
CA GLY A 83 8.81 3.09 21.10
C GLY A 83 7.85 3.72 22.08
N ARG A 84 8.36 4.48 23.06
CA ARG A 84 7.51 5.34 23.88
C ARG A 84 7.06 6.52 23.02
N ALA A 85 5.86 7.05 23.22
CA ALA A 85 5.42 8.24 22.50
C ALA A 85 6.34 9.44 22.80
N SER A 86 7.01 9.47 23.96
CA SER A 86 8.04 10.46 24.31
C SER A 86 9.31 10.44 23.43
N ASP A 87 9.53 9.39 22.64
CA ASP A 87 10.79 9.16 21.93
C ASP A 87 10.79 9.88 20.55
N VAL A 88 11.99 10.22 20.05
CA VAL A 88 12.15 11.03 18.83
C VAL A 88 11.91 10.22 17.55
N ASN A 89 12.26 8.93 17.59
CA ASN A 89 12.13 7.93 16.53
C ASN A 89 11.77 6.59 17.20
N PRO A 90 11.07 5.67 16.50
CA PRO A 90 10.88 4.30 16.99
C PRO A 90 12.18 3.49 16.90
N ILE A 91 12.24 2.42 17.67
CA ILE A 91 13.08 1.27 17.33
C ILE A 91 12.35 0.46 16.26
N THR A 92 13.02 0.25 15.13
CA THR A 92 12.52 -0.59 14.03
C THR A 92 13.16 -1.97 14.15
N VAL A 93 12.34 -3.03 14.15
CA VAL A 93 12.79 -4.42 14.29
C VAL A 93 12.21 -5.24 13.14
N PRO A 94 12.98 -6.12 12.49
CA PRO A 94 12.44 -7.02 11.47
C PRO A 94 11.27 -7.86 12.02
N CYS A 95 10.17 -7.99 11.29
CA CYS A 95 8.93 -8.62 11.78
C CYS A 95 8.96 -10.15 11.66
N VAL A 96 10.03 -10.76 12.19
CA VAL A 96 10.35 -12.19 12.04
C VAL A 96 10.69 -12.82 13.40
N VAL A 97 10.28 -14.07 13.57
CA VAL A 97 10.57 -14.91 14.73
C VAL A 97 11.14 -16.23 14.23
N ALA A 98 12.16 -16.75 14.90
CA ALA A 98 12.68 -18.08 14.68
C ALA A 98 12.53 -18.91 15.96
N ARG A 99 11.77 -20.01 15.90
CA ARG A 99 11.59 -20.92 17.04
C ARG A 99 12.20 -22.28 16.80
N LYS A 100 12.86 -22.83 17.82
CA LYS A 100 13.39 -24.19 17.83
C LYS A 100 12.25 -25.21 17.65
N SER A 101 12.43 -26.16 16.75
CA SER A 101 11.45 -27.19 16.44
C SER A 101 11.83 -28.53 17.07
N ASN A 102 10.85 -29.27 17.60
CA ASN A 102 11.06 -30.66 18.03
C ASN A 102 10.89 -31.67 16.88
N THR A 103 10.46 -31.22 15.70
CA THR A 103 10.30 -32.04 14.49
C THR A 103 11.21 -31.57 13.37
N PRO A 104 11.82 -32.49 12.58
CA PRO A 104 12.77 -32.12 11.53
C PRO A 104 12.11 -31.26 10.45
N ILE A 105 12.70 -30.10 10.21
CA ILE A 105 12.19 -29.09 9.28
C ILE A 105 12.48 -29.52 7.83
N LYS A 106 11.51 -29.29 6.93
CA LYS A 106 11.72 -29.41 5.49
C LYS A 106 12.10 -28.04 4.92
N PRO A 107 13.08 -27.94 4.01
CA PRO A 107 13.41 -26.68 3.36
C PRO A 107 12.24 -26.20 2.50
N THR A 108 11.62 -25.09 2.89
CA THR A 108 10.57 -24.42 2.11
C THR A 108 11.20 -23.72 0.92
N LYS A 109 10.66 -23.93 -0.29
CA LYS A 109 11.05 -23.15 -1.47
C LYS A 109 10.25 -21.85 -1.51
N ARG A 110 10.92 -20.70 -1.56
CA ARG A 110 10.27 -19.41 -1.80
C ARG A 110 9.45 -19.43 -3.08
N VAL A 111 8.18 -19.02 -2.99
CA VAL A 111 7.29 -18.87 -4.16
C VAL A 111 7.80 -17.68 -4.98
N ARG A 112 7.93 -17.86 -6.30
CA ARG A 112 8.29 -16.79 -7.25
C ARG A 112 7.06 -15.92 -7.51
N LEU A 113 7.07 -14.68 -7.03
CA LEU A 113 5.92 -13.77 -7.11
C LEU A 113 6.00 -12.83 -8.32
N VAL A 114 7.15 -12.81 -9.01
CA VAL A 114 7.38 -12.09 -10.27
C VAL A 114 7.50 -13.10 -11.43
N SER A 115 7.27 -12.62 -12.65
CA SER A 115 7.50 -13.33 -13.91
C SER A 115 9.00 -13.56 -14.13
N TYR A 116 9.41 -14.73 -14.63
CA TYR A 116 10.80 -15.03 -15.01
C TYR A 116 10.86 -15.39 -16.49
N PRO A 117 11.96 -15.10 -17.20
CA PRO A 117 12.24 -15.70 -18.49
C PRO A 117 12.12 -17.23 -18.41
N ARG A 118 11.56 -17.85 -19.45
CA ARG A 118 11.63 -19.30 -19.63
C ARG A 118 13.09 -19.70 -19.80
N ASN A 119 13.57 -20.57 -18.91
CA ASN A 119 14.82 -21.28 -19.16
C ASN A 119 14.70 -22.03 -20.48
N GLN A 120 15.63 -21.78 -21.43
CA GLN A 120 15.85 -22.63 -22.61
C GLN A 120 16.51 -23.96 -22.19
N THR A 121 15.83 -24.68 -21.30
CA THR A 121 16.13 -26.05 -20.91
C THR A 121 15.82 -26.95 -22.11
N LYS A 122 16.66 -27.96 -22.37
CA LYS A 122 16.66 -28.73 -23.62
C LYS A 122 15.33 -29.44 -23.97
N GLU A 123 14.42 -29.57 -23.03
CA GLU A 123 13.13 -30.24 -23.18
C GLU A 123 12.19 -29.52 -24.18
N HIS A 124 12.24 -28.19 -24.29
CA HIS A 124 11.39 -27.47 -25.26
C HIS A 124 11.95 -27.49 -26.69
N LEU A 125 13.27 -27.40 -26.86
CA LEU A 125 13.91 -27.49 -28.18
C LEU A 125 13.59 -28.82 -28.89
N ALA A 126 13.37 -29.90 -28.12
CA ALA A 126 12.99 -31.21 -28.65
C ALA A 126 11.52 -31.31 -29.14
N MET A 127 10.69 -30.28 -28.98
CA MET A 127 9.32 -30.23 -29.51
C MET A 127 9.16 -29.21 -30.66
N ASP A 128 9.92 -28.11 -30.62
CA ASP A 128 9.82 -27.05 -31.64
C ASP A 128 10.60 -27.39 -32.94
N GLU A 129 11.54 -28.35 -32.91
CA GLU A 129 12.23 -28.81 -34.15
C GLU A 129 11.34 -29.70 -35.05
N ASP A 130 10.33 -30.40 -34.49
CA ASP A 130 9.50 -31.38 -35.25
C ASP A 130 8.12 -30.83 -35.67
N THR A 131 7.75 -29.61 -35.23
CA THR A 131 6.62 -28.87 -35.80
C THR A 131 7.01 -27.43 -36.10
N GLY A 132 7.07 -27.07 -37.39
CA GLY A 132 7.49 -25.76 -37.89
C GLY A 132 6.48 -24.62 -37.63
N LYS A 133 6.13 -24.41 -36.36
CA LYS A 133 5.41 -23.23 -35.87
C LYS A 133 6.42 -22.16 -35.49
N GLU A 134 6.07 -20.89 -35.70
CA GLU A 134 6.89 -19.78 -35.21
C GLU A 134 6.95 -19.83 -33.68
N ALA A 135 8.16 -19.68 -33.13
CA ALA A 135 8.37 -19.73 -31.69
C ALA A 135 7.58 -18.62 -30.99
N THR A 136 6.55 -19.00 -30.23
CA THR A 136 5.70 -18.03 -29.52
C THR A 136 6.54 -17.20 -28.55
N PRO A 137 6.46 -15.85 -28.58
CA PRO A 137 7.29 -15.01 -27.72
C PRO A 137 7.02 -15.31 -26.25
N ASP A 138 8.04 -15.15 -25.40
CA ASP A 138 7.91 -15.42 -23.98
C ASP A 138 6.85 -14.48 -23.36
N PRO A 139 5.89 -14.99 -22.56
CA PRO A 139 5.05 -14.16 -21.71
C PRO A 139 5.86 -13.17 -20.85
N PHE A 140 7.08 -13.53 -20.42
CA PHE A 140 7.99 -12.61 -19.73
C PHE A 140 8.41 -11.44 -20.63
N ASP A 141 8.94 -11.72 -21.83
CA ASP A 141 9.40 -10.67 -22.76
C ASP A 141 8.25 -9.74 -23.17
N THR A 142 7.04 -10.29 -23.30
CA THR A 142 5.82 -9.52 -23.60
C THR A 142 5.43 -8.59 -22.45
N LYS A 143 5.50 -9.08 -21.20
CA LYS A 143 5.28 -8.28 -19.98
C LYS A 143 6.36 -7.20 -19.79
N LEU A 144 7.64 -7.54 -19.98
CA LEU A 144 8.77 -6.61 -19.90
C LEU A 144 8.73 -5.53 -21.00
N SER A 145 8.22 -5.88 -22.19
CA SER A 145 8.10 -4.96 -23.32
C SER A 145 7.18 -3.78 -23.05
N SER A 146 6.09 -3.94 -22.29
CA SER A 146 5.23 -2.78 -21.97
C SER A 146 5.95 -1.76 -21.07
N ILE A 147 6.66 -2.24 -20.05
CA ILE A 147 7.49 -1.38 -19.17
C ILE A 147 8.59 -0.68 -19.99
N THR A 148 9.25 -1.42 -20.88
CA THR A 148 10.31 -0.92 -21.74
C THR A 148 9.82 0.13 -22.76
N VAL A 149 8.61 -0.01 -23.29
CA VAL A 149 7.97 1.01 -24.16
C VAL A 149 7.61 2.24 -23.34
N SER A 150 6.95 2.07 -22.19
CA SER A 150 6.59 3.12 -21.23
C SER A 150 7.82 3.99 -20.85
N LEU A 151 8.97 3.36 -20.61
CA LEU A 151 10.25 4.05 -20.37
C LEU A 151 10.77 4.80 -21.62
N ARG A 152 10.76 4.16 -22.80
CA ARG A 152 11.23 4.77 -24.05
C ARG A 152 10.42 6.01 -24.44
N ASP A 153 9.13 6.06 -24.14
CA ASP A 153 8.30 7.24 -24.38
C ASP A 153 8.60 8.39 -23.42
N ARG A 154 8.86 8.11 -22.13
CA ARG A 154 9.36 9.13 -21.20
C ARG A 154 10.74 9.66 -21.60
N MET A 155 11.65 8.79 -22.03
CA MET A 155 12.97 9.17 -22.56
C MET A 155 12.84 10.08 -23.79
N ARG A 156 11.92 9.77 -24.71
CA ARG A 156 11.59 10.64 -25.87
C ARG A 156 11.05 12.00 -25.41
N PHE A 157 10.10 12.02 -24.47
CA PHE A 157 9.49 13.25 -23.96
C PHE A 157 10.51 14.21 -23.33
N TYR A 158 11.40 13.69 -22.47
CA TYR A 158 12.49 14.47 -21.86
C TYR A 158 13.72 14.66 -22.78
N LYS A 159 13.69 14.15 -24.02
CA LYS A 159 14.77 14.23 -25.03
C LYS A 159 16.10 13.63 -24.55
N LEU A 160 16.02 12.60 -23.71
CA LEU A 160 17.15 11.90 -23.12
C LEU A 160 17.78 10.92 -24.12
N ARG A 161 19.08 10.63 -23.96
CA ARG A 161 19.85 9.80 -24.89
C ARG A 161 19.89 8.35 -24.43
N VAL A 162 19.27 7.46 -25.21
CA VAL A 162 19.36 6.00 -25.02
C VAL A 162 20.77 5.52 -25.37
N THR A 163 21.39 4.72 -24.50
CA THR A 163 22.72 4.11 -24.77
C THR A 163 22.56 2.86 -25.65
N PRO A 164 23.13 2.81 -26.87
CA PRO A 164 22.99 1.64 -27.75
C PRO A 164 23.75 0.42 -27.19
N ASN A 165 23.16 -0.76 -27.33
CA ASN A 165 23.72 -2.05 -26.89
C ASN A 165 24.07 -2.16 -25.39
N ALA A 166 23.56 -1.27 -24.53
CA ALA A 166 23.91 -1.19 -23.11
C ALA A 166 23.78 -2.53 -22.36
N THR A 167 22.66 -3.23 -22.52
CA THR A 167 22.37 -4.55 -21.94
C THR A 167 23.45 -5.59 -22.30
N LYS A 168 23.97 -5.57 -23.54
CA LYS A 168 25.05 -6.48 -23.97
C LYS A 168 26.40 -6.09 -23.35
N ILE A 169 26.67 -4.79 -23.20
CA ILE A 169 27.91 -4.28 -22.56
C ILE A 169 27.91 -4.62 -21.06
N ALA A 170 26.76 -4.48 -20.39
CA ALA A 170 26.56 -4.87 -19.00
C ALA A 170 26.76 -6.39 -18.83
N SER A 171 25.99 -7.19 -19.57
CA SER A 171 26.07 -8.66 -19.58
C SER A 171 27.49 -9.20 -19.80
N THR A 172 28.21 -8.68 -20.81
CA THR A 172 29.60 -9.09 -21.12
C THR A 172 30.57 -8.78 -19.97
N PHE A 173 30.41 -7.63 -19.30
CA PHE A 173 31.25 -7.26 -18.15
C PHE A 173 30.92 -8.10 -16.92
N ASN A 174 29.63 -8.25 -16.61
CA ASN A 174 29.15 -8.96 -15.43
C ASN A 174 29.53 -10.45 -15.45
N GLU A 175 29.43 -11.10 -16.62
CA GLU A 175 29.82 -12.49 -16.80
C GLU A 175 31.33 -12.72 -16.60
N GLN A 176 32.16 -11.75 -16.98
CA GLN A 176 33.62 -11.81 -16.83
C GLN A 176 34.13 -11.37 -15.44
N PHE A 177 33.28 -10.74 -14.63
CA PHE A 177 33.66 -10.21 -13.32
C PHE A 177 34.03 -11.33 -12.33
N LYS A 178 35.03 -11.07 -11.47
CA LYS A 178 35.46 -11.96 -10.38
C LYS A 178 35.52 -11.15 -9.08
N PRO A 179 34.95 -11.65 -7.96
CA PRO A 179 34.94 -10.92 -6.71
C PRO A 179 36.34 -10.74 -6.11
N GLU A 180 36.54 -9.61 -5.45
CA GLU A 180 37.70 -9.31 -4.61
C GLU A 180 37.39 -9.76 -3.17
N LYS A 181 38.33 -10.44 -2.50
CA LYS A 181 38.14 -10.89 -1.11
C LYS A 181 38.69 -9.85 -0.15
N ILE A 182 37.79 -9.28 0.66
CA ILE A 182 38.16 -8.33 1.71
C ILE A 182 38.81 -9.10 2.86
N ALA A 183 39.98 -8.64 3.31
CA ALA A 183 40.65 -9.20 4.48
C ALA A 183 39.92 -8.80 5.77
N GLU A 184 39.78 -9.75 6.70
CA GLU A 184 38.94 -9.65 7.91
C GLU A 184 39.15 -8.38 8.74
N HIS A 185 40.37 -7.85 8.81
CA HIS A 185 40.70 -6.64 9.57
C HIS A 185 40.11 -5.34 8.98
N ASN A 186 39.56 -5.37 7.76
CA ASN A 186 38.95 -4.23 7.08
C ASN A 186 37.42 -4.34 6.97
N ASP A 187 36.80 -5.38 7.54
CA ASP A 187 35.34 -5.55 7.49
C ASP A 187 34.68 -5.46 8.89
N TYR A 188 33.49 -4.88 8.91
CA TYR A 188 32.59 -4.95 10.06
C TYR A 188 31.93 -6.33 10.06
N GLN A 189 32.61 -7.30 10.69
CA GLN A 189 32.16 -8.70 10.72
C GLN A 189 30.72 -8.81 11.25
N THR A 190 29.90 -9.58 10.54
CA THR A 190 28.54 -9.91 10.98
C THR A 190 28.64 -11.06 11.98
N GLU A 191 28.17 -10.82 13.21
CA GLU A 191 28.02 -11.89 14.22
C GLU A 191 26.86 -12.81 13.79
N TRP A 192 27.21 -13.94 13.19
CA TRP A 192 26.27 -15.00 12.83
C TRP A 192 25.93 -15.87 14.04
N ILE A 193 24.67 -16.35 14.08
CA ILE A 193 24.19 -17.27 15.11
C ILE A 193 24.14 -18.67 14.51
N ASP A 194 24.87 -19.61 15.11
CA ASP A 194 24.84 -21.02 14.75
C ASP A 194 23.85 -21.83 15.61
N GLY A 195 23.75 -23.13 15.33
CA GLY A 195 22.88 -24.05 16.07
C GLY A 195 23.28 -24.31 17.53
N SER A 196 24.37 -23.72 18.04
CA SER A 196 24.76 -23.83 19.45
C SER A 196 23.98 -22.90 20.38
N CYS A 197 23.19 -21.97 19.82
CA CYS A 197 22.42 -21.00 20.58
C CYS A 197 21.48 -21.67 21.61
N PRO A 198 21.51 -21.25 22.90
CA PRO A 198 20.65 -21.81 23.93
C PRO A 198 19.21 -21.27 23.88
N ASP A 199 18.98 -20.14 23.21
CA ASP A 199 17.66 -19.49 23.15
C ASP A 199 16.72 -20.26 22.22
N ASP A 200 15.61 -20.80 22.74
CA ASP A 200 14.59 -21.50 21.95
C ASP A 200 13.80 -20.57 21.01
N VAL A 201 13.88 -19.25 21.24
CA VAL A 201 13.17 -18.22 20.46
C VAL A 201 14.11 -17.05 20.17
N LEU A 202 14.36 -16.80 18.89
CA LEU A 202 15.11 -15.64 18.40
C LEU A 202 14.15 -14.68 17.67
N ILE A 203 14.33 -13.38 17.83
CA ILE A 203 13.46 -12.35 17.25
C ILE A 203 14.23 -11.32 16.41
N GLY A 204 13.59 -10.83 15.35
CA GLY A 204 14.10 -9.76 14.50
C GLY A 204 15.50 -10.03 13.95
N GLU A 205 16.43 -9.11 14.22
CA GLU A 205 17.85 -9.22 13.84
C GLU A 205 18.49 -10.57 14.21
N LYS A 206 18.17 -11.14 15.38
CA LYS A 206 18.73 -12.44 15.79
C LYS A 206 18.26 -13.57 14.87
N ALA A 207 16.97 -13.57 14.50
CA ALA A 207 16.40 -14.56 13.60
C ALA A 207 16.97 -14.46 12.17
N LEU A 208 17.28 -13.25 11.69
CA LEU A 208 17.90 -13.04 10.38
C LEU A 208 19.40 -13.43 10.32
N ARG A 209 20.07 -13.54 11.46
CA ARG A 209 21.51 -13.89 11.56
C ARG A 209 21.77 -15.40 11.74
N LEU A 210 20.74 -16.24 11.70
CA LEU A 210 20.90 -17.70 11.68
C LEU A 210 21.65 -18.15 10.42
N VAL A 211 22.74 -18.91 10.60
CA VAL A 211 23.58 -19.45 9.51
C VAL A 211 22.78 -20.32 8.54
N ASP A 212 22.10 -21.33 9.10
CA ASP A 212 21.20 -22.25 8.41
C ASP A 212 20.08 -22.61 9.40
N PRO A 213 18.86 -22.08 9.24
CA PRO A 213 17.75 -22.40 10.12
C PRO A 213 17.29 -23.87 10.04
N VAL A 214 17.44 -24.54 8.91
CA VAL A 214 17.00 -25.94 8.73
C VAL A 214 17.94 -26.88 9.47
N THR A 215 19.26 -26.73 9.28
CA THR A 215 20.27 -27.53 10.02
C THR A 215 20.30 -27.17 11.51
N SER A 216 20.11 -25.89 11.85
CA SER A 216 19.98 -25.44 13.26
C SER A 216 18.62 -25.80 13.89
N ASN A 217 17.69 -26.35 13.11
CA ASN A 217 16.35 -26.78 13.53
C ASN A 217 15.48 -25.65 14.12
N TYR A 218 15.55 -24.45 13.53
CA TYR A 218 14.70 -23.28 13.81
C TYR A 218 13.70 -23.02 12.67
N LEU A 219 12.41 -22.98 12.99
CA LEU A 219 11.35 -22.51 12.10
C LEU A 219 11.31 -20.98 12.10
N VAL A 220 11.79 -20.37 11.02
CA VAL A 220 11.72 -18.92 10.77
C VAL A 220 10.36 -18.57 10.16
N LYS A 221 9.65 -17.59 10.72
CA LYS A 221 8.32 -17.17 10.29
C LYS A 221 8.12 -15.67 10.44
N TRP A 222 7.24 -15.13 9.61
CA TRP A 222 6.83 -13.71 9.61
C TRP A 222 5.35 -13.64 10.03
N PRO A 223 5.00 -13.12 11.23
CA PRO A 223 3.60 -13.17 11.70
C PRO A 223 2.60 -12.31 10.91
N ILE A 224 3.07 -11.35 10.10
CA ILE A 224 2.24 -10.33 9.42
C ILE A 224 2.55 -10.32 7.92
N TYR A 225 1.52 -10.27 7.08
CA TYR A 225 1.64 -10.19 5.63
C TYR A 225 0.55 -9.27 5.05
N GLY A 226 0.96 -8.26 4.27
CA GLY A 226 0.03 -7.23 3.79
C GLY A 226 -0.59 -6.44 4.94
N SER A 227 -1.91 -6.29 4.94
CA SER A 227 -2.70 -5.68 6.03
C SER A 227 -3.08 -6.64 7.16
N ASN A 228 -2.79 -7.94 7.05
CA ASN A 228 -3.35 -8.97 7.93
C ASN A 228 -2.28 -9.87 8.56
N PHE A 229 -2.71 -10.79 9.43
CA PHE A 229 -1.88 -11.89 9.88
C PHE A 229 -1.45 -12.79 8.70
N ASN A 230 -0.22 -13.29 8.74
CA ASN A 230 0.26 -14.26 7.78
C ASN A 230 -0.31 -15.65 8.10
N THR A 231 -1.45 -16.01 7.53
CA THR A 231 -2.05 -17.33 7.80
C THR A 231 -1.42 -18.49 7.02
N ARG A 232 -0.41 -18.24 6.16
CA ARG A 232 0.26 -19.30 5.37
C ARG A 232 1.16 -20.19 6.21
N ASP A 233 1.96 -19.57 7.08
CA ASP A 233 3.05 -20.25 7.79
C ASP A 233 2.62 -20.82 9.16
N TYR A 234 1.35 -20.65 9.53
CA TYR A 234 0.82 -20.92 10.86
C TYR A 234 -0.46 -21.75 10.80
N SER A 235 -0.45 -22.97 11.35
CA SER A 235 -1.64 -23.84 11.41
C SER A 235 -2.62 -23.50 12.55
N SER A 236 -2.31 -22.51 13.39
CA SER A 236 -3.24 -21.96 14.38
C SER A 236 -2.93 -20.50 14.71
N ILE A 237 -3.97 -19.73 15.06
CA ILE A 237 -3.83 -18.32 15.43
C ILE A 237 -3.05 -18.16 16.75
N GLN A 238 -3.16 -19.10 17.70
CA GLN A 238 -2.45 -19.03 18.97
C GLN A 238 -0.92 -19.09 18.82
N MET A 239 -0.39 -19.85 17.85
CA MET A 239 1.05 -19.82 17.56
C MET A 239 1.50 -18.46 17.01
N LEU A 240 0.68 -17.87 16.14
CA LEU A 240 0.96 -16.58 15.51
C LEU A 240 0.91 -15.44 16.55
N LEU A 241 -0.07 -15.45 17.44
CA LEU A 241 -0.17 -14.51 18.55
C LEU A 241 0.98 -14.68 19.54
N SER A 242 1.42 -15.91 19.83
CA SER A 242 2.60 -16.13 20.69
C SER A 242 3.90 -15.62 20.05
N ASP A 243 4.04 -15.67 18.72
CA ASP A 243 5.19 -15.08 18.02
C ASP A 243 5.16 -13.55 18.06
N LEU A 244 3.99 -12.93 17.90
CA LEU A 244 3.80 -11.49 18.12
C LEU A 244 4.08 -11.09 19.57
N GLU A 245 3.62 -11.88 20.55
CA GLU A 245 3.88 -11.67 21.97
C GLU A 245 5.39 -11.70 22.28
N ALA A 246 6.11 -12.69 21.74
CA ALA A 246 7.55 -12.83 21.90
C ALA A 246 8.32 -11.68 21.23
N LEU A 247 7.92 -11.30 20.00
CA LEU A 247 8.52 -10.18 19.25
C LEU A 247 8.34 -8.84 19.98
N ILE A 248 7.14 -8.54 20.47
CA ILE A 248 6.83 -7.30 21.19
C ILE A 248 7.49 -7.31 22.57
N SER A 249 7.29 -8.36 23.37
CA SER A 249 7.84 -8.46 24.74
C SER A 249 9.36 -8.46 24.75
N GLY A 250 10.00 -9.22 23.86
CA GLY A 250 11.45 -9.24 23.72
C GLY A 250 12.01 -7.90 23.25
N THR A 251 11.32 -7.18 22.37
CA THR A 251 11.71 -5.81 21.98
C THR A 251 11.60 -4.83 23.15
N LEU A 252 10.52 -4.88 23.93
CA LEU A 252 10.32 -4.03 25.11
C LEU A 252 11.34 -4.31 26.22
N LEU A 253 11.69 -5.59 26.41
CA LEU A 253 12.73 -6.01 27.34
C LEU A 253 14.13 -5.57 26.86
N GLU A 254 14.56 -6.00 25.68
CA GLU A 254 15.93 -5.75 25.18
C GLU A 254 16.22 -4.28 24.88
N LYS A 255 15.25 -3.52 24.37
CA LYS A 255 15.50 -2.17 23.81
C LYS A 255 14.99 -1.04 24.70
N PHE A 256 14.04 -1.31 25.60
CA PHE A 256 13.44 -0.31 26.48
C PHE A 256 13.62 -0.61 27.98
N ASN A 257 14.11 -1.81 28.34
CA ASN A 257 14.22 -2.33 29.70
C ASN A 257 12.88 -2.22 30.46
N ILE A 258 11.80 -2.68 29.83
CA ILE A 258 10.46 -2.78 30.42
C ILE A 258 10.15 -4.27 30.62
N GLN A 259 9.92 -4.69 31.86
CA GLN A 259 9.55 -6.07 32.19
C GLN A 259 8.06 -6.33 31.92
N PRO A 260 7.64 -7.58 31.61
CA PRO A 260 6.22 -7.90 31.41
C PRO A 260 5.32 -7.55 32.62
N SER A 261 5.86 -7.62 33.84
CA SER A 261 5.18 -7.22 35.08
C SER A 261 4.85 -5.72 35.17
N GLU A 262 5.44 -4.90 34.30
CA GLU A 262 5.25 -3.44 34.21
C GLU A 262 4.28 -3.02 33.10
N PHE A 263 3.89 -3.90 32.18
CA PHE A 263 3.04 -3.56 31.02
C PHE A 263 1.72 -2.87 31.44
N LYS A 264 1.14 -3.27 32.57
CA LYS A 264 -0.02 -2.63 33.24
C LYS A 264 0.13 -1.14 33.58
N ASN A 265 1.34 -0.59 33.56
CA ASN A 265 1.61 0.84 33.78
C ASN A 265 1.46 1.64 32.45
N PHE A 266 1.70 0.98 31.32
CA PHE A 266 1.78 1.60 30.00
C PHE A 266 0.47 1.50 29.23
N SER A 267 0.09 2.59 28.55
CA SER A 267 -0.99 2.60 27.55
C SER A 267 -0.42 2.26 26.17
N VAL A 268 -1.19 1.65 25.28
CA VAL A 268 -0.71 1.30 23.92
C VAL A 268 -1.52 2.03 22.85
N VAL A 269 -0.84 2.79 21.98
CA VAL A 269 -1.40 3.20 20.68
C VAL A 269 -0.99 2.17 19.65
N LEU A 270 -1.96 1.42 19.12
CA LEU A 270 -1.76 0.41 18.08
C LEU A 270 -2.12 1.03 16.72
N VAL A 271 -1.13 1.18 15.84
CA VAL A 271 -1.40 1.55 14.45
C VAL A 271 -1.94 0.33 13.71
N ILE A 272 -3.06 0.51 13.01
CA ILE A 272 -3.73 -0.51 12.19
C ILE A 272 -3.82 -0.04 10.72
N PRO A 273 -3.94 -0.95 9.75
CA PRO A 273 -4.14 -0.56 8.35
C PRO A 273 -5.43 0.24 8.13
N ASP A 274 -5.51 1.01 7.04
CA ASP A 274 -6.74 1.74 6.72
C ASP A 274 -7.86 0.77 6.32
N PHE A 275 -7.51 -0.22 5.49
CA PHE A 275 -8.33 -1.36 5.12
C PHE A 275 -7.83 -2.59 5.91
N TYR A 276 -8.52 -2.88 7.02
CA TYR A 276 -8.15 -3.88 8.04
C TYR A 276 -9.19 -5.00 8.09
N ASP A 277 -8.76 -6.22 8.44
CA ASP A 277 -9.68 -7.26 8.89
C ASP A 277 -10.13 -7.04 10.35
N ARG A 278 -11.39 -7.39 10.66
CA ARG A 278 -11.94 -7.30 12.02
C ARG A 278 -11.31 -8.33 12.96
N GLY A 279 -10.99 -9.54 12.46
CA GLY A 279 -10.25 -10.55 13.21
C GLY A 279 -8.85 -10.08 13.56
N TYR A 280 -8.12 -9.51 12.60
CA TYR A 280 -6.81 -8.89 12.83
C TYR A 280 -6.82 -7.86 13.96
N VAL A 281 -7.74 -6.89 13.93
CA VAL A 281 -7.87 -5.88 14.98
C VAL A 281 -8.28 -6.51 16.32
N ARG A 282 -9.23 -7.46 16.31
CA ARG A 282 -9.71 -8.15 17.53
C ARG A 282 -8.60 -8.90 18.25
N GLU A 283 -7.87 -9.77 17.55
CA GLU A 283 -6.88 -10.62 18.19
C GLU A 283 -5.65 -9.83 18.66
N LEU A 284 -5.22 -8.78 17.93
CA LEU A 284 -4.18 -7.87 18.42
C LEU A 284 -4.63 -7.11 19.67
N SER A 285 -5.89 -6.66 19.72
CA SER A 285 -6.43 -5.94 20.86
C SER A 285 -6.53 -6.85 22.10
N ASN A 286 -6.97 -8.09 21.89
CA ASN A 286 -7.01 -9.12 22.94
C ASN A 286 -5.61 -9.54 23.42
N LEU A 287 -4.64 -9.68 22.51
CA LEU A 287 -3.24 -9.94 22.85
C LEU A 287 -2.68 -8.83 23.76
N LEU A 288 -2.88 -7.57 23.41
CA LEU A 288 -2.34 -6.42 24.15
C LEU A 288 -3.04 -6.20 25.50
N LEU A 289 -4.38 -6.22 25.54
CA LEU A 289 -5.14 -5.96 26.76
C LEU A 289 -5.19 -7.17 27.71
N THR A 290 -5.46 -8.36 27.17
CA THR A 290 -5.79 -9.55 27.98
C THR A 290 -4.56 -10.41 28.26
N SER A 291 -3.78 -10.76 27.23
CA SER A 291 -2.62 -11.65 27.39
C SER A 291 -1.39 -10.93 27.94
N MET A 292 -1.08 -9.76 27.39
CA MET A 292 0.06 -8.94 27.81
C MET A 292 -0.26 -7.99 28.99
N GLY A 293 -1.55 -7.76 29.26
CA GLY A 293 -1.98 -6.97 30.43
C GLY A 293 -1.61 -5.49 30.38
N PHE A 294 -1.58 -4.86 29.20
CA PHE A 294 -1.37 -3.41 29.09
C PHE A 294 -2.52 -2.62 29.73
N LYS A 295 -2.22 -1.42 30.23
CA LYS A 295 -3.16 -0.58 31.00
C LYS A 295 -4.46 -0.30 30.25
N GLN A 296 -4.34 0.03 28.97
CA GLN A 296 -5.41 0.49 28.07
C GLN A 296 -4.86 0.59 26.64
N LEU A 297 -5.75 0.51 25.65
CA LEU A 297 -5.44 0.47 24.22
C LEU A 297 -6.19 1.58 23.47
N CYS A 298 -5.55 2.19 22.47
CA CYS A 298 -6.19 3.02 21.45
C CYS A 298 -5.75 2.48 20.09
N ALA A 299 -6.69 2.10 19.22
CA ALA A 299 -6.38 1.84 17.82
C ALA A 299 -6.16 3.16 17.07
N GLN A 300 -5.42 3.13 15.95
CA GLN A 300 -5.31 4.28 15.05
C GLN A 300 -4.99 3.84 13.61
N GLN A 301 -5.80 4.24 12.63
CA GLN A 301 -5.55 3.94 11.22
C GLN A 301 -4.28 4.61 10.67
N GLU A 302 -3.53 3.89 9.83
CA GLU A 302 -2.20 4.24 9.31
C GLU A 302 -2.16 5.58 8.55
N SER A 303 -3.14 5.89 7.68
CA SER A 303 -3.16 7.15 6.94
C SER A 303 -3.44 8.36 7.83
N LEU A 304 -4.37 8.24 8.79
CA LEU A 304 -4.66 9.30 9.76
C LEU A 304 -3.52 9.45 10.79
N ALA A 305 -2.83 8.37 11.13
CA ALA A 305 -1.57 8.46 11.85
C ALA A 305 -0.50 9.21 11.03
N ALA A 306 -0.43 9.00 9.72
CA ALA A 306 0.53 9.69 8.85
C ALA A 306 0.22 11.19 8.68
N THR A 307 -1.05 11.59 8.58
CA THR A 307 -1.40 13.03 8.50
C THR A 307 -1.09 13.77 9.80
N TYR A 308 -1.34 13.17 10.97
CA TYR A 308 -0.83 13.68 12.26
C TYR A 308 0.70 13.79 12.29
N GLY A 309 1.42 12.85 11.67
CA GLY A 309 2.88 12.86 11.58
C GLY A 309 3.42 13.94 10.63
N ALA A 310 2.67 14.25 9.56
CA ALA A 310 2.98 15.30 8.59
C ALA A 310 2.55 16.70 9.04
N GLY A 311 1.63 16.81 10.00
CA GLY A 311 1.05 18.08 10.44
C GLY A 311 0.02 18.66 9.47
N ILE A 312 -0.65 17.81 8.68
CA ILE A 312 -1.67 18.20 7.70
C ILE A 312 -3.05 17.65 8.11
N SER A 313 -4.14 18.37 7.83
CA SER A 313 -5.50 17.90 8.16
C SER A 313 -6.09 16.97 7.10
N ASN A 314 -5.85 17.30 5.82
CA ASN A 314 -6.51 16.70 4.67
C ASN A 314 -5.45 16.24 3.65
N ALA A 315 -5.53 15.00 3.17
CA ALA A 315 -4.58 14.44 2.20
C ALA A 315 -5.12 13.18 1.49
N CYS A 316 -4.60 12.87 0.31
CA CYS A 316 -4.60 11.49 -0.21
C CYS A 316 -3.30 10.83 0.24
N VAL A 317 -3.36 9.87 1.16
CA VAL A 317 -2.17 9.22 1.71
C VAL A 317 -1.89 7.93 0.96
N VAL A 318 -0.60 7.66 0.71
CA VAL A 318 -0.10 6.52 -0.04
C VAL A 318 1.07 5.88 0.73
N ASP A 319 0.85 4.77 1.44
CA ASP A 319 1.92 4.01 2.11
C ASP A 319 2.43 2.91 1.17
N ILE A 320 3.64 3.10 0.63
CA ILE A 320 4.30 2.14 -0.24
C ILE A 320 5.21 1.25 0.62
N GLY A 321 4.63 0.15 1.11
CA GLY A 321 5.27 -0.82 1.98
C GLY A 321 6.15 -1.83 1.24
N ALA A 322 6.43 -2.95 1.92
CA ALA A 322 7.20 -4.07 1.38
C ALA A 322 6.33 -5.01 0.52
N VAL A 323 5.25 -5.55 1.10
CA VAL A 323 4.35 -6.53 0.45
C VAL A 323 3.12 -5.87 -0.20
N LYS A 324 2.67 -4.74 0.35
CA LYS A 324 1.45 -4.01 -0.05
C LYS A 324 1.73 -2.53 -0.28
N THR A 325 0.80 -1.87 -0.98
CA THR A 325 0.66 -0.41 -1.00
C THR A 325 -0.76 -0.06 -0.59
N SER A 326 -0.98 0.72 0.47
CA SER A 326 -2.32 1.21 0.84
C SER A 326 -2.52 2.67 0.44
N ILE A 327 -3.76 3.01 0.08
CA ILE A 327 -4.16 4.33 -0.39
C ILE A 327 -5.47 4.70 0.31
N ALA A 328 -5.56 5.88 0.92
CA ALA A 328 -6.81 6.40 1.45
C ALA A 328 -6.81 7.93 1.54
N CYS A 329 -7.96 8.56 1.36
CA CYS A 329 -8.15 9.98 1.61
C CYS A 329 -8.52 10.23 3.07
N VAL A 330 -7.86 11.21 3.68
CA VAL A 330 -8.14 11.72 5.03
C VAL A 330 -8.78 13.10 4.90
N ASP A 331 -9.90 13.33 5.60
CA ASP A 331 -10.57 14.63 5.70
C ASP A 331 -10.87 14.95 7.16
N GLU A 332 -10.54 16.16 7.61
CA GLU A 332 -10.85 16.72 8.93
C GLU A 332 -10.58 15.79 10.14
N GLY A 333 -9.59 14.90 10.02
CA GLY A 333 -9.21 13.94 11.05
C GLY A 333 -9.90 12.57 10.97
N LEU A 334 -10.47 12.19 9.81
CA LEU A 334 -11.10 10.88 9.56
C LEU A 334 -10.62 10.27 8.23
N VAL A 335 -10.40 8.94 8.19
CA VAL A 335 -10.09 8.21 6.94
C VAL A 335 -11.39 7.84 6.22
N LEU A 336 -11.64 8.45 5.06
CA LEU A 336 -12.89 8.30 4.29
C LEU A 336 -13.07 6.84 3.80
N PRO A 337 -14.08 6.07 4.29
CA PRO A 337 -14.24 4.65 3.98
C PRO A 337 -14.18 4.31 2.49
N GLU A 338 -14.97 5.04 1.69
CA GLU A 338 -15.12 4.83 0.25
C GLU A 338 -13.85 4.98 -0.57
N THR A 339 -12.83 5.65 -0.02
CA THR A 339 -11.56 5.93 -0.71
C THR A 339 -10.49 4.88 -0.43
N ARG A 340 -10.69 4.00 0.55
CA ARG A 340 -9.67 3.04 1.00
C ARG A 340 -9.43 1.99 -0.08
N MET A 341 -8.17 1.80 -0.46
CA MET A 341 -7.70 0.77 -1.39
C MET A 341 -6.44 0.10 -0.83
N THR A 342 -6.17 -1.13 -1.26
CA THR A 342 -4.91 -1.81 -0.99
C THR A 342 -4.48 -2.59 -2.23
N LEU A 343 -3.29 -2.27 -2.74
CA LEU A 343 -2.66 -2.95 -3.86
C LEU A 343 -1.76 -4.07 -3.32
N ASN A 344 -1.83 -5.23 -3.96
CA ASN A 344 -1.02 -6.40 -3.60
C ASN A 344 0.38 -6.32 -4.23
N MET A 345 1.02 -5.15 -4.15
CA MET A 345 2.36 -4.88 -4.66
C MET A 345 3.11 -3.88 -3.76
N GLY A 346 4.43 -4.01 -3.68
CA GLY A 346 5.29 -3.11 -2.92
C GLY A 346 6.78 -3.30 -3.19
N GLY A 347 7.61 -2.90 -2.24
CA GLY A 347 9.07 -2.95 -2.34
C GLY A 347 9.67 -4.34 -2.56
N ASP A 348 9.02 -5.42 -2.12
CA ASP A 348 9.53 -6.78 -2.28
C ASP A 348 9.40 -7.26 -3.74
N ASP A 349 8.37 -6.80 -4.46
CA ASP A 349 8.23 -7.05 -5.91
C ASP A 349 9.33 -6.37 -6.70
N ILE A 350 9.72 -5.16 -6.29
CA ILE A 350 10.85 -4.44 -6.88
C ILE A 350 12.15 -5.19 -6.59
N THR A 351 12.32 -5.75 -5.39
CA THR A 351 13.51 -6.57 -5.03
C THR A 351 13.58 -7.85 -5.87
N GLU A 352 12.47 -8.61 -6.01
CA GLU A 352 12.46 -9.81 -6.85
C GLU A 352 12.58 -9.48 -8.34
N PHE A 353 11.91 -8.44 -8.84
CA PHE A 353 11.99 -8.05 -10.25
C PHE A 353 13.36 -7.48 -10.62
N LEU A 354 14.00 -6.71 -9.73
CA LEU A 354 15.40 -6.31 -9.88
C LEU A 354 16.30 -7.55 -10.01
N TYR A 355 16.14 -8.57 -9.17
CA TYR A 355 16.90 -9.81 -9.29
C TYR A 355 16.69 -10.52 -10.63
N VAL A 356 15.45 -10.57 -11.14
CA VAL A 356 15.17 -11.13 -12.48
C VAL A 356 15.91 -10.33 -13.57
N LEU A 357 15.83 -9.01 -13.55
CA LEU A 357 16.49 -8.13 -14.53
C LEU A 357 18.02 -8.25 -14.46
N LEU A 358 18.60 -8.27 -13.26
CA LEU A 358 20.03 -8.51 -13.05
C LEU A 358 20.46 -9.90 -13.54
N THR A 359 19.62 -10.91 -13.39
CA THR A 359 19.86 -12.27 -13.91
C THR A 359 19.94 -12.28 -15.45
N CYS A 360 19.07 -11.51 -16.14
CA CYS A 360 19.14 -11.34 -17.59
C CYS A 360 20.48 -10.75 -18.05
N ILE A 361 21.07 -9.82 -17.29
CA ILE A 361 22.43 -9.28 -17.52
C ILE A 361 23.54 -10.02 -16.75
N LYS A 362 23.37 -11.34 -16.52
CA LYS A 362 24.40 -12.24 -15.98
C LYS A 362 24.97 -11.79 -14.62
N PHE A 363 24.08 -11.52 -13.66
CA PHE A 363 24.42 -11.06 -12.30
C PHE A 363 25.69 -11.74 -11.73
N PRO A 364 26.72 -10.97 -11.32
CA PRO A 364 28.02 -11.54 -10.92
C PRO A 364 27.98 -12.49 -9.72
N TYR A 365 27.05 -12.30 -8.78
CA TYR A 365 26.87 -13.15 -7.61
C TYR A 365 25.95 -14.33 -7.97
N ARG A 366 26.57 -15.39 -8.50
CA ARG A 366 25.89 -16.55 -9.14
C ARG A 366 25.25 -17.53 -8.16
N ASP A 367 25.79 -17.65 -6.95
CA ASP A 367 25.38 -18.67 -5.97
C ASP A 367 24.26 -18.19 -5.01
N ILE A 368 23.59 -17.08 -5.37
CA ILE A 368 22.56 -16.43 -4.56
C ILE A 368 21.30 -17.31 -4.43
N ASP A 369 20.78 -17.47 -3.21
CA ASP A 369 19.47 -18.07 -2.98
C ASP A 369 18.57 -17.16 -2.13
N LEU A 370 17.45 -16.74 -2.72
CA LEU A 370 16.43 -15.87 -2.11
C LEU A 370 15.73 -16.49 -0.88
N ASN A 371 15.98 -17.76 -0.57
CA ASN A 371 15.59 -18.37 0.70
C ASN A 371 16.43 -17.85 1.89
N HIS A 372 17.68 -17.42 1.68
CA HIS A 372 18.52 -16.89 2.75
C HIS A 372 18.25 -15.41 3.03
N SER A 373 18.22 -15.05 4.32
CA SER A 373 18.10 -13.67 4.80
C SER A 373 19.20 -12.76 4.27
N TYR A 374 20.45 -13.21 4.29
CA TYR A 374 21.62 -12.42 3.88
C TYR A 374 21.65 -12.17 2.36
N ASP A 375 21.22 -13.14 1.55
CA ASP A 375 21.13 -13.01 0.09
C ASP A 375 20.01 -12.05 -0.31
N TRP A 376 18.85 -12.13 0.36
CA TRP A 376 17.78 -11.15 0.19
C TRP A 376 18.22 -9.74 0.60
N ASN A 377 18.97 -9.61 1.70
CA ASN A 377 19.47 -8.30 2.16
C ASN A 377 20.48 -7.66 1.19
N VAL A 378 21.25 -8.43 0.43
CA VAL A 378 22.10 -7.91 -0.65
C VAL A 378 21.26 -7.28 -1.77
N LEU A 379 20.13 -7.90 -2.14
CA LEU A 379 19.21 -7.35 -3.13
C LEU A 379 18.42 -6.15 -2.58
N GLU A 380 18.09 -6.14 -1.29
CA GLU A 380 17.43 -5.00 -0.63
C GLU A 380 18.35 -3.77 -0.57
N ASP A 381 19.66 -3.96 -0.30
CA ASP A 381 20.68 -2.91 -0.42
C ASP A 381 20.85 -2.44 -1.87
N LEU A 382 20.96 -3.37 -2.84
CA LEU A 382 21.04 -3.03 -4.26
C LEU A 382 19.81 -2.23 -4.73
N LYS A 383 18.59 -2.62 -4.35
CA LYS A 383 17.38 -1.81 -4.60
C LYS A 383 17.50 -0.43 -3.96
N SER A 384 17.88 -0.36 -2.68
CA SER A 384 17.94 0.88 -1.91
C SER A 384 19.00 1.87 -2.41
N ARG A 385 20.08 1.38 -3.04
CA ARG A 385 21.17 2.21 -3.57
C ARG A 385 21.09 2.48 -5.08
N LEU A 386 20.48 1.59 -5.86
CA LEU A 386 20.50 1.65 -7.32
C LEU A 386 19.17 2.07 -7.94
N CYS A 387 18.03 1.62 -7.39
CA CYS A 387 16.75 1.84 -8.06
C CYS A 387 16.33 3.31 -8.05
N THR A 388 15.84 3.81 -9.18
CA THR A 388 15.43 5.20 -9.38
C THR A 388 14.23 5.29 -10.33
N LEU A 389 13.38 6.28 -10.10
CA LEU A 389 12.28 6.70 -10.98
C LEU A 389 12.55 8.09 -11.59
N ALA A 390 13.76 8.63 -11.43
CA ALA A 390 14.19 9.84 -12.12
C ALA A 390 14.78 9.48 -13.49
N ASP A 391 14.09 9.86 -14.57
CA ASP A 391 14.47 9.50 -15.94
C ASP A 391 15.89 9.99 -16.31
N THR A 392 16.37 11.07 -15.69
CA THR A 392 17.71 11.66 -15.89
C THR A 392 18.87 10.75 -15.51
N ASP A 393 18.64 9.79 -14.62
CA ASP A 393 19.71 9.05 -13.94
C ASP A 393 20.07 7.74 -14.67
N VAL A 394 19.33 7.43 -15.73
CA VAL A 394 19.43 6.18 -16.52
C VAL A 394 20.66 6.23 -17.44
N ALA A 395 21.79 5.79 -16.91
CA ALA A 395 23.07 5.70 -17.61
C ALA A 395 23.76 4.36 -17.35
N LEU A 396 24.60 3.92 -18.29
CA LEU A 396 25.34 2.65 -18.17
C LEU A 396 26.49 2.82 -17.18
N ASN A 397 26.20 2.53 -15.92
CA ASN A 397 27.08 2.79 -14.79
C ASN A 397 27.78 1.51 -14.31
N LEU A 398 28.85 1.68 -13.55
CA LEU A 398 29.51 0.61 -12.78
C LEU A 398 29.29 0.89 -11.29
N TYR A 399 28.68 -0.06 -10.61
CA TYR A 399 28.38 -0.04 -9.18
C TYR A 399 29.17 -1.13 -8.46
N ASP A 400 29.38 -0.98 -7.16
CA ASP A 400 29.93 -2.01 -6.30
C ASP A 400 28.97 -2.40 -5.16
N PHE A 401 29.10 -3.64 -4.69
CA PHE A 401 28.37 -4.19 -3.56
C PHE A 401 29.22 -5.22 -2.80
N ILE A 402 28.83 -5.50 -1.56
CA ILE A 402 29.58 -6.37 -0.65
C ILE A 402 28.65 -7.51 -0.22
N VAL A 403 29.09 -8.75 -0.44
CA VAL A 403 28.41 -9.96 -0.01
C VAL A 403 29.09 -10.49 1.25
N ARG A 404 28.32 -10.65 2.32
CA ARG A 404 28.73 -11.32 3.56
C ARG A 404 27.94 -12.62 3.69
N ARG A 405 28.64 -13.75 3.56
CA ARG A 405 28.10 -15.10 3.76
C ARG A 405 28.63 -15.67 5.08
N PRO A 406 27.85 -16.48 5.82
CA PRO A 406 28.38 -17.19 6.97
C PRO A 406 29.51 -18.16 6.57
N ASN A 407 30.51 -18.31 7.43
CA ASN A 407 31.69 -19.19 7.22
C ASN A 407 32.51 -18.91 5.95
N MET A 408 32.39 -17.72 5.36
CA MET A 408 33.15 -17.30 4.17
C MET A 408 33.74 -15.90 4.36
N LEU A 409 34.88 -15.64 3.71
CA LEU A 409 35.44 -14.28 3.62
C LEU A 409 34.50 -13.37 2.83
N THR A 410 34.36 -12.13 3.29
CA THR A 410 33.56 -11.08 2.66
C THR A 410 34.04 -10.79 1.24
N GLU A 411 33.13 -10.82 0.28
CA GLU A 411 33.40 -10.72 -1.16
C GLU A 411 32.82 -9.43 -1.75
N LYS A 412 33.69 -8.61 -2.35
CA LYS A 412 33.32 -7.38 -3.06
C LYS A 412 33.08 -7.69 -4.54
N TYR A 413 31.90 -7.31 -5.02
CA TYR A 413 31.47 -7.48 -6.39
C TYR A 413 31.31 -6.12 -7.10
N GLY A 414 31.55 -6.12 -8.41
CA GLY A 414 31.27 -5.00 -9.32
C GLY A 414 30.20 -5.39 -10.34
N LEU A 415 29.21 -4.53 -10.52
CA LEU A 415 28.03 -4.72 -11.36
C LEU A 415 27.88 -3.57 -12.34
N ARG A 416 27.73 -3.86 -13.63
CA ARG A 416 27.18 -2.90 -14.59
C ARG A 416 25.69 -3.11 -14.74
N ALA A 417 24.96 -2.00 -14.76
CA ALA A 417 23.53 -1.91 -15.07
C ALA A 417 23.25 -0.60 -15.84
N TYR A 418 22.10 -0.52 -16.50
CA TYR A 418 21.68 0.58 -17.35
C TYR A 418 20.22 0.99 -17.07
N ASP A 419 19.24 0.30 -17.63
CA ASP A 419 17.81 0.59 -17.45
C ASP A 419 17.12 -0.38 -16.49
N GLU A 420 17.78 -1.46 -16.06
CA GLU A 420 17.28 -2.39 -15.05
C GLU A 420 16.91 -1.68 -13.73
N ILE A 421 17.65 -0.63 -13.38
CA ILE A 421 17.47 0.19 -12.16
C ILE A 421 16.19 1.06 -12.18
N ILE A 422 15.61 1.32 -13.34
CA ILE A 422 14.33 2.07 -13.48
C ILE A 422 13.18 1.16 -13.93
N LEU A 423 13.47 0.13 -14.72
CA LEU A 423 12.50 -0.91 -15.07
C LEU A 423 12.00 -1.64 -13.82
N ALA A 424 12.87 -1.93 -12.85
CA ALA A 424 12.49 -2.57 -11.59
C ALA A 424 11.41 -1.78 -10.81
N PRO A 425 11.60 -0.50 -10.41
CA PRO A 425 10.57 0.26 -9.70
C PRO A 425 9.37 0.66 -10.57
N MET A 426 9.50 0.66 -11.91
CA MET A 426 8.36 0.92 -12.80
C MET A 426 7.27 -0.17 -12.75
N CYS A 427 7.51 -1.34 -12.16
CA CYS A 427 6.47 -2.37 -11.98
C CYS A 427 5.28 -1.90 -11.11
N LEU A 428 5.45 -0.85 -10.28
CA LEU A 428 4.33 -0.25 -9.54
C LEU A 428 3.31 0.47 -10.45
N PHE A 429 3.71 0.83 -11.67
CA PHE A 429 2.86 1.49 -12.66
C PHE A 429 2.52 0.56 -13.84
N GLU A 430 3.33 -0.48 -14.06
CA GLU A 430 3.13 -1.50 -15.10
C GLU A 430 3.12 -2.91 -14.46
N PRO A 431 2.15 -3.23 -13.59
CA PRO A 431 2.21 -4.39 -12.68
C PRO A 431 2.08 -5.76 -13.34
N ARG A 432 2.04 -5.85 -14.67
CA ARG A 432 1.83 -7.10 -15.44
C ARG A 432 2.92 -8.15 -15.21
N VAL A 433 4.10 -7.74 -14.76
CA VAL A 433 5.21 -8.64 -14.36
C VAL A 433 4.97 -9.35 -13.03
N ILE A 434 4.04 -8.89 -12.19
CA ILE A 434 3.72 -9.49 -10.88
C ILE A 434 2.67 -10.59 -11.06
N GLU A 435 2.90 -11.75 -10.46
CA GLU A 435 2.03 -12.93 -10.55
C GLU A 435 1.06 -12.96 -9.36
N PHE A 436 0.07 -12.07 -9.39
CA PHE A 436 -0.87 -11.82 -8.28
C PHE A 436 -1.63 -13.07 -7.77
N ASP A 437 -1.88 -14.06 -8.62
CA ASP A 437 -2.55 -15.30 -8.19
C ASP A 437 -1.68 -16.13 -7.24
N LYS A 438 -0.37 -16.19 -7.50
CA LYS A 438 0.63 -16.80 -6.59
C LYS A 438 0.74 -16.05 -5.26
N LYS A 439 0.46 -14.74 -5.26
CA LYS A 439 0.35 -13.97 -4.02
C LYS A 439 -0.84 -14.37 -3.13
N ARG A 440 -1.77 -15.20 -3.63
CA ARG A 440 -2.89 -15.78 -2.85
C ARG A 440 -2.72 -17.26 -2.49
N GLU A 441 -1.81 -17.99 -3.13
CA GLU A 441 -1.57 -19.42 -2.84
C GLU A 441 -1.29 -19.68 -1.36
N ASN A 442 -1.79 -20.80 -0.83
CA ASN A 442 -1.59 -21.30 0.54
C ASN A 442 -2.12 -20.41 1.68
N PHE A 443 -2.86 -19.32 1.41
CA PHE A 443 -3.65 -18.67 2.44
C PHE A 443 -4.88 -19.52 2.80
N HIS A 444 -5.03 -19.87 4.08
CA HIS A 444 -6.24 -20.49 4.62
C HIS A 444 -6.84 -19.66 5.77
N PRO A 445 -8.17 -19.67 5.97
CA PRO A 445 -8.79 -18.96 7.09
C PRO A 445 -8.43 -19.64 8.42
N LEU A 446 -7.82 -18.89 9.35
CA LEU A 446 -7.56 -19.32 10.73
C LEU A 446 -8.71 -19.00 11.69
N PHE A 447 -9.79 -18.41 11.19
CA PHE A 447 -10.99 -18.04 11.95
C PHE A 447 -12.18 -18.88 11.49
N GLN A 448 -12.98 -19.37 12.44
CA GLN A 448 -14.28 -20.02 12.19
C GLN A 448 -15.40 -19.22 12.87
N ASN A 449 -15.68 -18.02 12.36
CA ASN A 449 -16.69 -17.11 12.93
C ASN A 449 -17.91 -16.94 12.01
N VAL A 450 -18.75 -17.98 11.99
CA VAL A 450 -20.08 -17.99 11.32
C VAL A 450 -20.93 -16.77 11.71
N THR A 451 -20.74 -16.23 12.91
CA THR A 451 -21.46 -15.05 13.43
C THR A 451 -21.03 -13.72 12.78
N GLU A 452 -19.78 -13.59 12.31
CA GLU A 452 -19.28 -12.35 11.71
C GLU A 452 -19.63 -12.27 10.21
N GLU A 453 -19.65 -13.41 9.51
CA GLU A 453 -20.06 -13.52 8.09
C GLU A 453 -21.48 -13.00 7.82
N ILE A 454 -22.39 -13.15 8.79
CA ILE A 454 -23.79 -12.71 8.72
C ILE A 454 -23.92 -11.18 8.77
N ILE A 455 -22.95 -10.49 9.37
CA ILE A 455 -22.94 -9.02 9.54
C ILE A 455 -22.04 -8.34 8.50
N ALA A 456 -20.97 -9.01 8.05
CA ALA A 456 -19.90 -8.41 7.24
C ALA A 456 -20.23 -8.18 5.74
N GLN A 457 -21.43 -8.54 5.25
CA GLN A 457 -21.73 -8.57 3.81
C GLN A 457 -21.76 -7.19 3.11
N GLY A 458 -21.80 -6.08 3.86
CA GLY A 458 -21.80 -4.71 3.31
C GLY A 458 -20.45 -3.97 3.38
N ASP A 459 -19.70 -4.11 4.48
CA ASP A 459 -18.56 -3.22 4.80
C ASP A 459 -17.26 -3.52 4.00
N TYR A 460 -17.20 -4.62 3.24
CA TYR A 460 -15.92 -5.16 2.74
C TYR A 460 -15.43 -4.57 1.40
N VAL A 461 -16.30 -3.88 0.63
CA VAL A 461 -15.98 -3.38 -0.72
C VAL A 461 -16.22 -1.87 -0.78
N THR A 462 -15.18 -1.09 -1.09
CA THR A 462 -15.26 0.38 -1.15
C THR A 462 -15.63 0.87 -2.54
N HIS A 463 -16.27 2.04 -2.65
CA HIS A 463 -16.59 2.66 -3.94
C HIS A 463 -15.35 2.83 -4.84
N ALA A 464 -14.16 3.12 -4.29
CA ALA A 464 -12.90 3.18 -5.05
C ALA A 464 -12.54 1.83 -5.71
N MET A 465 -12.79 0.70 -5.04
CA MET A 465 -12.61 -0.62 -5.64
C MET A 465 -13.69 -0.90 -6.70
N VAL A 466 -14.96 -0.54 -6.47
CA VAL A 466 -16.04 -0.73 -7.46
C VAL A 466 -15.80 0.08 -8.74
N ILE A 467 -15.40 1.36 -8.63
CA ILE A 467 -14.99 2.18 -9.79
C ILE A 467 -13.84 1.52 -10.55
N SER A 468 -12.89 0.95 -9.81
CA SER A 468 -11.70 0.29 -10.39
C SER A 468 -12.05 -0.96 -11.20
N THR A 469 -12.98 -1.78 -10.73
CA THR A 469 -13.34 -3.07 -11.37
C THR A 469 -14.57 -3.00 -12.26
N GLN A 470 -15.23 -1.84 -12.40
CA GLN A 470 -16.46 -1.68 -13.18
C GLN A 470 -16.35 -2.23 -14.62
N HIS A 471 -15.17 -2.13 -15.23
CA HIS A 471 -14.89 -2.62 -16.60
C HIS A 471 -14.79 -4.15 -16.73
N LEU A 472 -14.74 -4.89 -15.61
CA LEU A 472 -14.74 -6.36 -15.55
C LEU A 472 -16.15 -6.92 -15.25
N MET A 473 -17.11 -6.06 -14.94
CA MET A 473 -18.47 -6.46 -14.59
C MET A 473 -19.25 -6.83 -15.86
N PRO A 474 -20.14 -7.85 -15.82
CA PRO A 474 -21.01 -8.17 -16.94
C PRO A 474 -21.85 -6.97 -17.36
N ALA A 475 -21.85 -6.63 -18.65
CA ALA A 475 -22.71 -5.59 -19.19
C ALA A 475 -24.18 -5.97 -18.97
N VAL A 476 -24.91 -5.16 -18.20
CA VAL A 476 -26.33 -5.36 -17.95
C VAL A 476 -27.07 -5.22 -19.27
N GLN A 477 -27.56 -6.34 -19.82
CA GLN A 477 -28.42 -6.31 -20.99
C GLN A 477 -29.70 -5.54 -20.63
N PRO A 478 -30.13 -4.57 -21.45
CA PRO A 478 -31.38 -3.85 -21.21
C PRO A 478 -32.53 -4.86 -21.29
N SER A 479 -33.26 -5.03 -20.19
CA SER A 479 -34.44 -5.89 -20.15
C SER A 479 -35.47 -5.40 -21.19
N PRO A 480 -36.11 -6.29 -21.95
CA PRO A 480 -37.15 -5.89 -22.89
C PRO A 480 -38.29 -5.20 -22.13
N PRO A 481 -38.91 -4.15 -22.71
CA PRO A 481 -39.95 -3.39 -22.02
C PRO A 481 -41.13 -4.31 -21.67
N VAL A 482 -41.41 -4.45 -20.38
CA VAL A 482 -42.54 -5.24 -19.88
C VAL A 482 -43.84 -4.64 -20.40
N PRO A 483 -44.72 -5.40 -21.10
CA PRO A 483 -46.00 -4.89 -21.56
C PRO A 483 -46.84 -4.36 -20.40
N SER A 484 -47.38 -3.15 -20.54
CA SER A 484 -48.19 -2.50 -19.51
C SER A 484 -49.55 -3.18 -19.36
N VAL A 485 -49.65 -4.14 -18.43
CA VAL A 485 -50.93 -4.77 -18.06
C VAL A 485 -51.77 -3.73 -17.30
N ALA A 486 -52.97 -3.44 -17.81
CA ALA A 486 -53.87 -2.46 -17.20
C ALA A 486 -54.44 -2.96 -15.86
N HIS A 487 -54.40 -2.12 -14.84
CA HIS A 487 -54.99 -2.41 -13.53
C HIS A 487 -56.54 -2.36 -13.56
N PRO A 488 -57.23 -3.40 -13.03
CA PRO A 488 -58.56 -3.25 -12.44
C PRO A 488 -58.49 -2.43 -11.14
N GLN A 489 -59.65 -1.97 -10.66
CA GLN A 489 -59.74 -0.92 -9.64
C GLN A 489 -59.46 -1.37 -8.19
N SER A 490 -59.20 -0.37 -7.34
CA SER A 490 -58.79 -0.46 -5.94
C SER A 490 -59.82 -1.04 -4.98
N VAL A 491 -59.34 -1.79 -3.97
CA VAL A 491 -59.98 -1.93 -2.66
C VAL A 491 -58.93 -1.64 -1.58
N SER A 492 -59.28 -0.87 -0.55
CA SER A 492 -58.37 -0.40 0.50
C SER A 492 -58.58 -1.13 1.83
N VAL A 493 -57.48 -1.58 2.46
CA VAL A 493 -57.45 -2.02 3.86
C VAL A 493 -56.14 -1.53 4.50
N ASN A 494 -56.22 -0.99 5.71
CA ASN A 494 -55.06 -0.49 6.48
C ASN A 494 -54.36 -1.63 7.24
N GLY A 495 -53.04 -1.59 7.40
CA GLY A 495 -52.38 -2.37 8.47
C GLY A 495 -50.86 -2.53 8.40
N VAL A 496 -50.20 -2.12 9.48
CA VAL A 496 -48.86 -2.55 9.97
C VAL A 496 -47.63 -2.06 9.18
N SER A 497 -46.60 -1.68 9.94
CA SER A 497 -45.34 -1.09 9.47
C SER A 497 -44.30 -2.13 9.02
N GLY A 498 -43.50 -1.78 8.01
CA GLY A 498 -42.32 -2.54 7.56
C GLY A 498 -41.16 -1.62 7.19
N LEU A 499 -39.92 -2.10 7.34
CA LEU A 499 -38.69 -1.32 7.15
C LEU A 499 -38.44 -0.99 5.67
N PHE A 500 -38.13 0.27 5.37
CA PHE A 500 -37.58 0.70 4.09
C PHE A 500 -36.05 0.71 4.16
N ILE A 501 -35.39 0.06 3.18
CA ILE A 501 -33.96 0.24 2.88
C ILE A 501 -33.87 1.11 1.62
N PRO A 502 -33.16 2.25 1.62
CA PRO A 502 -33.05 3.10 0.43
C PRO A 502 -32.09 2.52 -0.61
N SER A 503 -32.62 1.98 -1.70
CA SER A 503 -31.83 1.64 -2.91
C SER A 503 -31.68 2.89 -3.77
N LEU A 504 -30.52 3.55 -3.74
CA LEU A 504 -30.24 4.70 -4.61
C LEU A 504 -28.78 4.78 -5.10
N TYR A 505 -28.69 5.18 -6.37
CA TYR A 505 -27.56 5.78 -7.10
C TYR A 505 -26.69 4.90 -8.00
N PHE A 506 -27.30 4.37 -9.06
CA PHE A 506 -26.60 4.18 -10.34
C PHE A 506 -26.83 5.43 -11.22
N GLN A 507 -25.85 6.35 -11.27
CA GLN A 507 -25.94 7.56 -12.10
C GLN A 507 -25.00 7.43 -13.30
N SER A 508 -25.58 7.07 -14.45
CA SER A 508 -24.84 6.75 -15.67
C SER A 508 -24.27 8.00 -16.35
N TYR A 509 -22.95 8.16 -16.33
CA TYR A 509 -22.23 9.09 -17.20
C TYR A 509 -21.48 8.32 -18.28
N TYR A 510 -21.84 8.56 -19.53
CA TYR A 510 -21.20 7.97 -20.71
C TYR A 510 -19.80 8.55 -20.94
N PHE A 511 -18.85 7.70 -21.34
CA PHE A 511 -17.60 8.14 -21.95
C PHE A 511 -17.83 8.43 -23.45
N PRO A 512 -17.40 9.59 -23.99
CA PRO A 512 -17.23 9.77 -25.42
C PRO A 512 -15.92 9.13 -25.88
N SER A 513 -15.98 8.29 -26.92
CA SER A 513 -14.77 7.81 -27.61
C SER A 513 -14.09 8.96 -28.35
N ALA A 514 -12.77 9.09 -28.23
CA ALA A 514 -12.02 10.14 -28.91
C ALA A 514 -11.74 9.78 -30.38
N GLU A 515 -12.44 10.43 -31.31
CA GLU A 515 -12.09 10.37 -32.74
C GLU A 515 -10.96 11.34 -33.09
N LEU A 516 -10.01 10.85 -33.88
CA LEU A 516 -8.80 11.59 -34.26
C LEU A 516 -9.09 12.53 -35.45
N SER A 517 -9.39 13.80 -35.17
CA SER A 517 -9.55 14.83 -36.21
C SER A 517 -8.23 15.56 -36.49
N SER A 518 -7.79 15.53 -37.75
CA SER A 518 -6.55 16.17 -38.19
C SER A 518 -6.77 17.64 -38.60
N SER A 519 -5.84 18.50 -38.18
CA SER A 519 -5.86 19.94 -38.48
C SER A 519 -5.56 20.21 -39.96
N LYS A 520 -6.35 21.10 -40.59
CA LYS A 520 -5.99 21.71 -41.88
C LYS A 520 -5.12 22.95 -41.68
N ALA A 521 -4.18 23.14 -42.61
CA ALA A 521 -3.49 24.39 -42.90
C ALA A 521 -3.21 24.44 -44.41
N ASP A 522 -3.12 25.64 -44.98
CA ASP A 522 -3.28 25.89 -46.42
C ASP A 522 -2.00 25.73 -47.26
N ALA A 523 -2.15 25.31 -48.53
CA ALA A 523 -1.24 25.64 -49.62
C ALA A 523 -1.89 25.42 -51.00
N ASP A 524 -1.50 26.26 -51.97
CA ASP A 524 -2.10 26.42 -53.30
C ASP A 524 -1.77 25.33 -54.35
N THR A 525 -2.75 25.11 -55.23
CA THR A 525 -2.64 25.03 -56.70
C THR A 525 -1.56 24.13 -57.37
N GLN A 526 -2.01 23.03 -57.98
CA GLN A 526 -1.98 22.84 -59.45
C GLN A 526 -2.98 21.74 -59.88
N ALA A 527 -3.32 21.67 -61.18
CA ALA A 527 -4.50 20.96 -61.70
C ALA A 527 -4.16 20.00 -62.88
N MET A 528 -5.23 19.45 -63.49
CA MET A 528 -5.31 18.61 -64.71
C MET A 528 -5.35 17.07 -64.49
N ASP A 529 -6.27 16.31 -65.11
CA ASP A 529 -7.58 16.68 -65.71
C ASP A 529 -8.47 15.44 -66.06
N VAL A 530 -9.79 15.65 -66.27
CA VAL A 530 -10.76 14.80 -67.05
C VAL A 530 -10.99 13.33 -66.61
N ASP A 531 -12.17 12.67 -66.62
CA ASP A 531 -13.61 12.95 -66.91
C ASP A 531 -14.41 12.41 -65.68
N VAL A 532 -15.56 12.89 -65.17
CA VAL A 532 -16.70 13.71 -65.64
C VAL A 532 -17.90 12.93 -66.25
N LYS A 533 -18.82 12.43 -65.40
CA LYS A 533 -20.23 12.93 -65.31
C LYS A 533 -21.16 12.24 -64.28
N ASN A 534 -21.94 13.09 -63.59
CA ASN A 534 -23.18 12.82 -62.83
C ASN A 534 -24.41 12.90 -63.79
N PRO A 535 -25.71 12.73 -63.38
CA PRO A 535 -26.29 12.68 -62.02
C PRO A 535 -27.48 11.69 -61.75
N ASP A 536 -27.91 11.61 -60.48
CA ASP A 536 -29.29 11.50 -59.90
C ASP A 536 -30.38 10.52 -60.46
N PRO A 537 -31.48 10.23 -59.71
CA PRO A 537 -31.63 10.06 -58.24
C PRO A 537 -32.55 8.86 -57.82
N SER A 538 -32.76 8.71 -56.51
CA SER A 538 -33.98 8.14 -55.84
C SER A 538 -34.52 6.71 -56.16
N ARG A 539 -34.17 5.76 -55.26
CA ARG A 539 -35.08 4.91 -54.43
C ARG A 539 -36.24 4.11 -55.06
N SER A 540 -36.08 2.78 -55.15
CA SER A 540 -37.15 1.76 -54.99
C SER A 540 -36.60 0.34 -54.72
N GLU A 541 -37.39 -0.54 -54.10
CA GLU A 541 -37.19 -2.02 -54.01
C GLU A 541 -37.95 -2.72 -55.19
N PRO A 542 -38.19 -4.06 -55.25
CA PRO A 542 -37.57 -5.26 -54.64
C PRO A 542 -37.23 -6.37 -55.72
N VAL A 543 -37.37 -7.68 -55.42
CA VAL A 543 -37.61 -8.91 -56.28
C VAL A 543 -36.60 -10.08 -56.10
N SER A 544 -36.96 -11.30 -56.56
CA SER A 544 -36.64 -12.65 -56.02
C SER A 544 -36.39 -13.77 -57.06
N GLU A 545 -35.67 -14.85 -56.66
CA GLU A 545 -35.87 -16.33 -56.94
C GLU A 545 -36.17 -16.92 -58.36
N PRO A 546 -36.20 -18.27 -58.57
CA PRO A 546 -35.66 -19.44 -57.82
C PRO A 546 -34.47 -20.07 -58.63
N PRO A 547 -34.38 -21.33 -59.19
CA PRO A 547 -35.07 -22.66 -58.98
C PRO A 547 -34.64 -23.39 -57.68
N ILE A 548 -35.07 -24.59 -57.23
CA ILE A 548 -35.86 -25.77 -57.70
C ILE A 548 -35.09 -26.92 -58.42
N GLU A 549 -35.08 -28.12 -57.78
CA GLU A 549 -35.03 -29.54 -58.25
C GLU A 549 -34.24 -30.41 -57.24
N ILE A 550 -34.43 -31.72 -56.98
CA ILE A 550 -35.46 -32.80 -57.14
C ILE A 550 -34.96 -34.00 -56.27
N ILE A 551 -35.70 -34.97 -55.67
CA ILE A 551 -37.08 -35.19 -55.17
C ILE A 551 -37.00 -36.36 -54.14
N ASP A 552 -37.99 -36.67 -53.27
CA ASP A 552 -38.94 -37.82 -53.37
C ASP A 552 -39.63 -38.09 -52.00
N VAL A 553 -40.82 -38.73 -51.92
CA VAL A 553 -41.67 -38.83 -50.70
C VAL A 553 -42.63 -40.05 -50.68
N ALA A 554 -42.96 -40.62 -49.49
CA ALA A 554 -44.25 -41.32 -49.18
C ALA A 554 -44.39 -41.65 -47.66
N ASP A 555 -45.56 -41.71 -47.00
CA ASP A 555 -46.82 -40.93 -47.16
C ASP A 555 -47.71 -40.99 -45.86
N GLU A 556 -48.83 -40.27 -45.81
CA GLU A 556 -49.65 -39.93 -44.60
C GLU A 556 -50.46 -41.06 -43.89
N ASN A 557 -50.83 -40.88 -42.60
CA ASN A 557 -52.25 -40.66 -42.18
C ASN A 557 -52.57 -40.33 -40.69
N ASN A 558 -53.41 -39.29 -40.49
CA ASN A 558 -54.47 -39.03 -39.47
C ASN A 558 -54.37 -39.36 -37.95
N ALA A 559 -54.28 -38.29 -37.16
CA ALA A 559 -55.22 -37.84 -36.08
C ALA A 559 -55.78 -38.77 -34.97
N SER A 560 -55.40 -38.51 -33.71
CA SER A 560 -56.30 -38.28 -32.54
C SER A 560 -55.46 -37.87 -31.30
N SER A 561 -56.08 -37.38 -30.20
CA SER A 561 -55.35 -36.67 -29.13
C SER A 561 -55.89 -36.84 -27.69
N GLN A 562 -55.05 -36.47 -26.71
CA GLN A 562 -55.20 -36.55 -25.24
C GLN A 562 -55.01 -37.95 -24.59
N PRO A 563 -54.58 -38.02 -23.31
CA PRO A 563 -53.45 -37.29 -22.73
C PRO A 563 -52.55 -38.16 -21.81
N GLN A 564 -51.24 -37.89 -21.75
CA GLN A 564 -50.37 -38.39 -20.68
C GLN A 564 -49.45 -37.28 -20.15
N GLN A 565 -49.02 -37.43 -18.90
CA GLN A 565 -48.39 -36.39 -18.08
C GLN A 565 -46.95 -36.11 -18.52
N PRO A 566 -46.49 -34.84 -18.54
CA PRO A 566 -45.08 -34.54 -18.78
C PRO A 566 -44.23 -34.98 -17.60
N SER A 567 -43.18 -35.77 -17.87
CA SER A 567 -42.16 -36.10 -16.90
C SER A 567 -41.28 -34.88 -16.60
N LEU A 568 -41.01 -34.63 -15.32
CA LEU A 568 -40.14 -33.54 -14.89
C LEU A 568 -38.67 -33.89 -15.15
N THR A 569 -38.11 -33.39 -16.25
CA THR A 569 -36.65 -33.19 -16.36
C THR A 569 -36.26 -31.98 -15.50
N PRO A 570 -35.29 -32.10 -14.58
CA PRO A 570 -34.77 -30.94 -13.87
C PRO A 570 -34.05 -30.01 -14.86
N PRO A 571 -34.14 -28.67 -14.70
CA PRO A 571 -33.41 -27.75 -15.54
C PRO A 571 -31.90 -27.98 -15.35
N GLN A 572 -31.15 -28.05 -16.45
CA GLN A 572 -29.69 -28.13 -16.40
C GLN A 572 -29.15 -26.82 -15.81
N SER A 573 -28.72 -26.87 -14.55
CA SER A 573 -27.92 -25.81 -13.96
C SER A 573 -26.62 -25.67 -14.74
N GLY A 574 -26.37 -24.51 -15.33
CA GLY A 574 -25.01 -24.11 -15.71
C GLY A 574 -24.08 -24.13 -14.49
N PRO A 575 -22.75 -24.08 -14.68
CA PRO A 575 -21.82 -24.01 -13.57
C PRO A 575 -22.21 -22.84 -12.65
N PRO A 576 -22.28 -23.03 -11.31
CA PRO A 576 -22.71 -21.99 -10.42
C PRO A 576 -21.77 -20.79 -10.52
N VAL A 577 -22.32 -19.62 -10.86
CA VAL A 577 -21.57 -18.36 -10.80
C VAL A 577 -21.11 -18.18 -9.36
N ALA A 578 -19.80 -18.05 -9.17
CA ALA A 578 -19.23 -17.81 -7.85
C ALA A 578 -19.62 -16.41 -7.39
N ASN A 579 -20.67 -16.32 -6.55
CA ASN A 579 -21.07 -15.07 -5.93
C ASN A 579 -20.06 -14.72 -4.83
N PHE A 580 -19.24 -13.71 -5.08
CA PHE A 580 -18.30 -13.15 -4.11
C PHE A 580 -19.03 -12.24 -3.10
N PRO A 581 -18.41 -11.86 -1.97
CA PRO A 581 -19.00 -10.96 -0.99
C PRO A 581 -19.58 -9.68 -1.63
N GLY A 582 -20.74 -9.22 -1.14
CA GLY A 582 -21.53 -8.17 -1.79
C GLY A 582 -22.40 -8.64 -2.96
N GLY A 583 -22.36 -9.93 -3.33
CA GLY A 583 -23.16 -10.49 -4.43
C GLY A 583 -22.55 -10.24 -5.82
N PHE A 584 -21.27 -9.90 -5.89
CA PHE A 584 -20.58 -9.59 -7.14
C PHE A 584 -20.11 -10.87 -7.87
N PRO A 585 -20.02 -10.86 -9.22
CA PRO A 585 -19.57 -12.00 -10.02
C PRO A 585 -18.03 -12.13 -10.07
N ILE A 586 -17.30 -11.22 -9.43
CA ILE A 586 -15.83 -11.18 -9.35
C ILE A 586 -15.40 -10.77 -7.94
N ASP A 587 -14.20 -11.17 -7.52
CA ASP A 587 -13.56 -10.64 -6.31
C ASP A 587 -13.07 -9.20 -6.57
N ILE A 588 -13.94 -8.23 -6.29
CA ILE A 588 -13.64 -6.81 -6.51
C ILE A 588 -12.39 -6.36 -5.74
N CYS A 589 -12.18 -6.87 -4.51
CA CYS A 589 -11.00 -6.55 -3.71
C CYS A 589 -9.71 -7.11 -4.36
N PHE A 590 -9.78 -8.28 -4.99
CA PHE A 590 -8.64 -8.83 -5.73
C PHE A 590 -8.33 -8.03 -6.97
N GLU A 591 -9.31 -7.82 -7.85
CA GLU A 591 -9.05 -7.17 -9.14
C GLU A 591 -8.65 -5.70 -8.98
N ALA A 592 -9.22 -4.98 -8.00
CA ALA A 592 -8.76 -3.63 -7.64
C ALA A 592 -7.31 -3.63 -7.12
N SER A 593 -6.86 -4.69 -6.46
CA SER A 593 -5.50 -4.78 -5.90
C SER A 593 -4.37 -4.96 -6.94
N LYS A 594 -4.73 -5.20 -8.21
CA LYS A 594 -3.81 -5.39 -9.35
C LYS A 594 -3.55 -4.11 -10.14
N LEU A 595 -4.23 -3.00 -9.83
CA LEU A 595 -4.14 -1.76 -10.59
C LEU A 595 -2.74 -1.11 -10.54
N PRO A 596 -2.33 -0.39 -11.62
CA PRO A 596 -1.29 0.61 -11.55
C PRO A 596 -1.50 1.59 -10.38
N MET A 597 -0.43 1.92 -9.67
CA MET A 597 -0.48 2.77 -8.47
C MET A 597 -1.03 4.18 -8.75
N ASP A 598 -0.70 4.76 -9.91
CA ASP A 598 -1.21 6.06 -10.37
C ASP A 598 -2.73 6.02 -10.64
N VAL A 599 -3.22 4.98 -11.32
CA VAL A 599 -4.67 4.77 -11.55
C VAL A 599 -5.42 4.54 -10.24
N ALA A 600 -4.85 3.79 -9.31
CA ALA A 600 -5.46 3.52 -8.01
C ALA A 600 -5.58 4.79 -7.14
N ILE A 601 -4.54 5.64 -7.11
CA ILE A 601 -4.58 6.93 -6.40
C ILE A 601 -5.65 7.85 -6.99
N PHE A 602 -5.78 7.89 -8.32
CA PHE A 602 -6.86 8.65 -8.97
C PHE A 602 -8.25 8.11 -8.62
N ASN A 603 -8.46 6.79 -8.64
CA ASN A 603 -9.75 6.18 -8.30
C ASN A 603 -10.12 6.36 -6.80
N SER A 604 -9.13 6.31 -5.90
CA SER A 604 -9.31 6.64 -4.48
C SER A 604 -9.80 8.08 -4.29
N ALA A 605 -9.14 9.06 -4.92
CA ALA A 605 -9.57 10.46 -4.89
C ALA A 605 -10.95 10.67 -5.53
N ARG A 606 -11.25 9.96 -6.63
CA ARG A 606 -12.55 9.98 -7.32
C ARG A 606 -13.69 9.48 -6.45
N ALA A 607 -13.46 8.44 -5.65
CA ALA A 607 -14.47 7.86 -4.78
C ALA A 607 -14.95 8.79 -3.65
N ALA A 608 -14.16 9.80 -3.28
CA ALA A 608 -14.58 10.84 -2.32
C ALA A 608 -15.79 11.67 -2.82
N GLY A 609 -15.99 11.72 -4.14
CA GLY A 609 -17.15 12.31 -4.81
C GLY A 609 -17.06 13.81 -5.10
N GLY A 610 -17.23 14.16 -6.38
CA GLY A 610 -17.30 15.53 -6.88
C GLY A 610 -15.93 16.17 -7.17
N ASP A 611 -15.81 16.85 -8.32
CA ASP A 611 -14.55 17.36 -8.88
C ASP A 611 -13.74 18.23 -7.90
N GLU A 612 -14.42 18.98 -7.03
CA GLU A 612 -13.78 19.80 -6.00
C GLU A 612 -12.98 18.96 -5.00
N LYS A 613 -13.53 17.82 -4.54
CA LYS A 613 -12.80 16.89 -3.69
C LYS A 613 -11.67 16.21 -4.44
N ILE A 614 -11.90 15.85 -5.71
CA ILE A 614 -10.85 15.23 -6.54
C ILE A 614 -9.65 16.17 -6.69
N ARG A 615 -9.89 17.48 -6.93
CA ARG A 615 -8.84 18.51 -6.91
C ARG A 615 -8.19 18.63 -5.52
N LYS A 616 -8.98 18.78 -4.44
CA LYS A 616 -8.50 18.84 -3.05
C LYS A 616 -7.53 17.69 -2.69
N TYR A 617 -7.85 16.46 -3.08
CA TYR A 617 -7.03 15.29 -2.75
C TYR A 617 -5.79 15.11 -3.62
N LEU A 618 -5.89 15.39 -4.92
CA LEU A 618 -4.74 15.31 -5.82
C LEU A 618 -3.80 16.54 -5.69
N GLN A 619 -4.26 17.63 -5.09
CA GLN A 619 -3.41 18.75 -4.64
C GLN A 619 -2.71 18.47 -3.29
N ALA A 620 -2.98 17.34 -2.65
CA ALA A 620 -2.48 17.00 -1.33
C ALA A 620 -2.12 15.50 -1.20
N VAL A 621 -1.32 14.96 -2.12
CA VAL A 621 -0.92 13.55 -2.08
C VAL A 621 0.29 13.36 -1.15
N LEU A 622 0.11 12.76 0.02
CA LEU A 622 1.19 12.45 0.97
C LEU A 622 1.71 11.03 0.73
N VAL A 623 2.97 10.89 0.30
CA VAL A 623 3.59 9.59 0.00
C VAL A 623 4.54 9.17 1.13
N ILE A 624 4.33 7.97 1.68
CA ILE A 624 4.99 7.45 2.87
C ILE A 624 5.43 5.98 2.69
N GLY A 625 6.05 5.39 3.71
CA GLY A 625 6.50 4.01 3.68
C GLY A 625 7.98 3.87 3.33
N GLY A 626 8.43 2.65 3.05
CA GLY A 626 9.83 2.35 2.71
C GLY A 626 10.15 2.58 1.24
N THR A 627 9.27 2.13 0.37
CA THR A 627 9.45 2.17 -1.08
C THR A 627 9.27 3.59 -1.65
N ALA A 628 8.65 4.49 -0.87
CA ALA A 628 8.60 5.92 -1.14
C ALA A 628 9.97 6.63 -1.16
N LEU A 629 11.02 6.02 -0.59
CA LEU A 629 12.38 6.58 -0.60
C LEU A 629 13.10 6.47 -1.94
N ILE A 630 12.53 5.75 -2.92
CA ILE A 630 13.12 5.60 -4.27
C ILE A 630 13.24 7.00 -4.93
N PRO A 631 14.44 7.44 -5.34
CA PRO A 631 14.64 8.73 -6.01
C PRO A 631 13.68 8.93 -7.18
N GLY A 632 13.17 10.15 -7.35
CA GLY A 632 12.21 10.47 -8.42
C GLY A 632 10.77 10.02 -8.20
N MET A 633 10.44 9.21 -7.18
CA MET A 633 9.07 8.72 -6.90
C MET A 633 8.00 9.82 -6.95
N ALA A 634 8.26 10.96 -6.30
CA ALA A 634 7.33 12.10 -6.29
C ALA A 634 7.10 12.69 -7.70
N HIS A 635 8.15 12.82 -8.52
CA HIS A 635 8.04 13.33 -9.90
C HIS A 635 7.35 12.33 -10.84
N ALA A 636 7.62 11.03 -10.67
CA ALA A 636 6.93 9.97 -11.38
C ALA A 636 5.42 10.00 -11.09
N LEU A 637 5.04 10.09 -9.80
CA LEU A 637 3.64 10.22 -9.40
C LEU A 637 2.99 11.53 -9.87
N GLU A 638 3.64 12.69 -9.68
CA GLU A 638 3.13 13.99 -10.12
C GLU A 638 2.84 14.00 -11.62
N SER A 639 3.81 13.57 -12.45
CA SER A 639 3.67 13.54 -13.91
C SER A 639 2.58 12.57 -14.40
N ARG A 640 2.46 11.39 -13.76
CA ARG A 640 1.45 10.38 -14.11
C ARG A 640 0.04 10.81 -13.71
N LEU A 641 -0.14 11.25 -12.47
CA LEU A 641 -1.43 11.69 -11.95
C LEU A 641 -1.93 12.97 -12.66
N GLN A 642 -1.05 13.90 -13.02
CA GLN A 642 -1.41 15.07 -13.83
C GLN A 642 -1.97 14.65 -15.20
N ALA A 643 -1.32 13.70 -15.87
CA ALA A 643 -1.76 13.20 -17.18
C ALA A 643 -3.12 12.48 -17.13
N ILE A 644 -3.43 11.79 -16.03
CA ILE A 644 -4.75 11.17 -15.79
C ILE A 644 -5.80 12.24 -15.44
N ALA A 645 -5.47 13.19 -14.57
CA ALA A 645 -6.45 14.09 -13.98
C ALA A 645 -6.86 15.27 -14.88
N THR A 646 -5.93 15.89 -15.62
CA THR A 646 -6.25 17.03 -16.50
C THR A 646 -7.36 16.75 -17.54
N PRO A 647 -7.42 15.60 -18.24
CA PRO A 647 -8.52 15.32 -19.17
C PRO A 647 -9.82 14.85 -18.50
N LEU A 648 -9.78 14.45 -17.22
CA LEU A 648 -10.92 13.84 -16.52
C LEU A 648 -11.57 14.73 -15.46
N VAL A 649 -10.89 15.80 -15.01
CA VAL A 649 -11.32 16.65 -13.90
C VAL A 649 -11.34 18.12 -14.34
N PRO A 650 -12.51 18.74 -14.50
CA PRO A 650 -12.64 20.15 -14.82
C PRO A 650 -11.82 21.04 -13.87
N ASN A 651 -11.16 22.05 -14.43
CA ASN A 651 -10.32 23.02 -13.71
C ASN A 651 -9.18 22.38 -12.88
N MET A 652 -8.68 21.21 -13.27
CA MET A 652 -7.47 20.62 -12.67
C MET A 652 -6.20 21.35 -13.16
N GLU A 653 -5.81 22.41 -12.45
CA GLU A 653 -4.60 23.17 -12.74
C GLU A 653 -3.32 22.37 -12.45
N LYS A 654 -3.21 21.80 -11.25
CA LYS A 654 -2.02 21.07 -10.79
C LYS A 654 -2.35 19.97 -9.78
N VAL A 655 -1.71 18.81 -9.96
CA VAL A 655 -1.50 17.75 -8.96
C VAL A 655 -0.23 18.05 -8.14
N GLN A 656 -0.25 17.82 -6.83
CA GLN A 656 0.90 18.07 -5.96
C GLN A 656 1.15 16.90 -5.00
N ILE A 657 2.38 16.38 -5.05
CA ILE A 657 2.90 15.46 -4.04
C ILE A 657 3.46 16.29 -2.88
N ILE A 658 2.95 16.06 -1.67
CA ILE A 658 3.46 16.65 -0.43
C ILE A 658 4.65 15.80 0.04
N PRO A 659 5.88 16.35 0.08
CA PRO A 659 7.00 15.65 0.70
C PRO A 659 6.77 15.57 2.23
N PRO A 660 7.26 14.50 2.90
CA PRO A 660 7.32 14.47 4.36
C PRO A 660 8.03 15.71 4.93
N PRO A 661 7.68 16.13 6.17
CA PRO A 661 8.38 17.24 6.83
C PRO A 661 9.90 17.01 6.83
N LYS A 662 10.67 18.08 6.60
CA LYS A 662 12.14 18.03 6.64
C LYS A 662 12.59 17.40 7.96
N GLU A 663 13.63 16.57 7.90
CA GLU A 663 14.17 15.78 9.03
C GLU A 663 13.28 14.61 9.50
N VAL A 664 12.13 14.35 8.86
CA VAL A 664 11.28 13.17 9.15
C VAL A 664 11.36 12.13 8.04
N ASP A 665 11.80 10.93 8.40
CA ASP A 665 11.84 9.76 7.53
C ASP A 665 10.41 9.23 7.24
N PRO A 666 9.96 9.13 5.97
CA PRO A 666 8.64 8.59 5.61
C PRO A 666 8.38 7.18 6.14
N ARG A 667 9.43 6.37 6.39
CA ARG A 667 9.31 5.03 6.97
C ARG A 667 8.69 5.03 8.36
N VAL A 668 8.71 6.13 9.09
CA VAL A 668 8.23 6.23 10.47
C VAL A 668 7.14 7.30 10.67
N LEU A 669 6.67 7.95 9.59
CA LEU A 669 5.77 9.10 9.69
C LEU A 669 4.45 8.76 10.41
N ALA A 670 3.82 7.64 10.05
CA ALA A 670 2.63 7.13 10.74
C ALA A 670 2.90 6.81 12.23
N TRP A 671 4.04 6.21 12.56
CA TRP A 671 4.42 5.98 13.96
C TRP A 671 4.59 7.31 14.72
N LYS A 672 5.21 8.33 14.10
CA LYS A 672 5.39 9.65 14.74
C LYS A 672 4.07 10.36 14.98
N GLY A 673 3.09 10.29 14.08
CA GLY A 673 1.78 10.87 14.31
C GLY A 673 0.93 10.10 15.32
N ALA A 674 1.04 8.78 15.38
CA ALA A 674 0.49 7.99 16.49
C ALA A 674 1.15 8.37 17.84
N ALA A 675 2.44 8.70 17.84
CA ALA A 675 3.16 9.28 18.98
C ALA A 675 2.83 10.77 19.24
N VAL A 676 2.17 11.49 18.33
CA VAL A 676 1.55 12.79 18.60
C VAL A 676 0.18 12.57 19.24
N LEU A 677 -0.68 11.73 18.66
CA LEU A 677 -1.98 11.37 19.20
C LEU A 677 -1.89 10.85 20.64
N GLY A 678 -0.98 9.90 20.91
CA GLY A 678 -0.70 9.36 22.25
C GLY A 678 -0.14 10.38 23.26
N LYS A 679 0.09 11.64 22.86
CA LYS A 679 0.36 12.76 23.75
C LYS A 679 -0.85 13.69 23.94
N MET A 680 -1.77 13.80 22.98
CA MET A 680 -2.88 14.77 23.01
C MET A 680 -3.83 14.52 24.18
N ASP A 681 -4.46 15.56 24.73
CA ASP A 681 -5.41 15.37 25.85
C ASP A 681 -6.71 14.69 25.39
N SER A 682 -7.10 14.88 24.13
CA SER A 682 -8.28 14.26 23.51
C SER A 682 -8.19 12.73 23.38
N VAL A 683 -6.98 12.14 23.41
CA VAL A 683 -6.82 10.68 23.40
C VAL A 683 -7.42 10.02 24.66
N ALA A 684 -7.65 10.80 25.73
CA ALA A 684 -8.32 10.35 26.94
C ALA A 684 -9.71 9.73 26.68
N GLU A 685 -10.42 10.17 25.64
CA GLU A 685 -11.75 9.67 25.28
C GLU A 685 -11.70 8.38 24.43
N LEU A 686 -10.55 8.09 23.81
CA LEU A 686 -10.35 6.99 22.84
C LEU A 686 -9.81 5.70 23.47
N TRP A 687 -9.39 5.73 24.74
CA TRP A 687 -8.85 4.55 25.42
C TRP A 687 -9.93 3.51 25.72
N VAL A 688 -9.62 2.24 25.42
CA VAL A 688 -10.31 1.03 25.87
C VAL A 688 -9.47 0.39 26.98
N SER A 689 -10.03 0.22 28.18
CA SER A 689 -9.40 -0.53 29.26
C SER A 689 -9.64 -2.05 29.12
N PRO A 690 -8.86 -2.92 29.79
CA PRO A 690 -9.18 -4.34 29.87
C PRO A 690 -10.60 -4.61 30.36
N SER A 691 -11.11 -3.83 31.33
CA SER A 691 -12.50 -3.93 31.82
C SER A 691 -13.57 -3.53 30.80
N ASP A 692 -13.28 -2.61 29.87
CA ASP A 692 -14.18 -2.31 28.75
C ASP A 692 -14.15 -3.45 27.72
N TRP A 693 -12.98 -4.06 27.51
CA TRP A 693 -12.78 -5.18 26.60
C TRP A 693 -13.45 -6.47 27.10
N ASP A 694 -13.32 -6.80 28.38
CA ASP A 694 -13.99 -7.95 29.00
C ASP A 694 -15.52 -7.83 28.95
N MET A 695 -16.06 -6.60 29.03
CA MET A 695 -17.51 -6.35 29.06
C MET A 695 -18.14 -6.17 27.67
N PHE A 696 -17.40 -5.68 26.67
CA PHE A 696 -17.95 -5.33 25.34
C PHE A 696 -17.15 -5.85 24.14
N GLY A 697 -15.92 -6.33 24.32
CA GLY A 697 -15.02 -6.75 23.26
C GLY A 697 -14.84 -5.70 22.15
N MET A 698 -14.95 -6.13 20.89
CA MET A 698 -14.87 -5.24 19.71
C MET A 698 -15.85 -4.05 19.75
N ARG A 699 -16.97 -4.14 20.50
CA ARG A 699 -17.90 -3.02 20.63
C ARG A 699 -17.29 -1.85 21.42
N ALA A 700 -16.41 -2.09 22.40
CA ALA A 700 -15.69 -1.01 23.09
C ALA A 700 -14.84 -0.20 22.11
N LEU A 701 -14.11 -0.88 21.21
CA LEU A 701 -13.35 -0.21 20.15
C LEU A 701 -14.25 0.58 19.20
N LYS A 702 -15.42 0.05 18.80
CA LYS A 702 -16.37 0.78 17.93
C LYS A 702 -16.98 2.02 18.60
N GLU A 703 -17.22 1.99 19.91
CA GLU A 703 -17.76 3.14 20.66
C GLU A 703 -16.68 4.17 21.03
N ARG A 704 -15.40 3.79 21.03
CA ARG A 704 -14.24 4.65 21.35
C ARG A 704 -13.49 5.18 20.13
N CYS A 705 -13.52 4.46 19.01
CA CYS A 705 -12.86 4.80 17.76
C CYS A 705 -13.91 4.85 16.65
N PHE A 706 -14.33 6.05 16.25
CA PHE A 706 -15.49 6.33 15.38
C PHE A 706 -15.42 5.78 13.94
N TYR A 707 -14.47 4.91 13.63
CA TYR A 707 -14.19 4.35 12.31
C TYR A 707 -14.08 2.81 12.29
N LEU A 708 -14.42 2.11 13.41
CA LEU A 708 -14.31 0.65 13.59
C LEU A 708 -15.64 -0.15 13.53
#